data_AF-A0A923EDE9-F1
#
_entry.id   AF-A0A923EDE9-F1
#
_cell.length_a   1.000
_cell.length_b   1.000
_cell.length_c   1.000
_cell.angle_alpha   90.00
_cell.angle_beta   90.00
_cell.angle_gamma   90.00
#
_symmetry.space_group_name_H-M   'P 1'
#
loop_
_entity.id
_entity.type
_entity.pdbx_description
1 polymer ?
#
loop_
_entity_poly.entity_id
_entity_poly.type
_entity_poly.pdbx_seq_one_letter_code
_entity_poly.pdbx_strand_id
1 'polypeptide(L)'
;MQYGAEIFPYQRIRKVNKDKHDKKEYNISFVYKCLFYFFSGVLISRVIMVNLIAPFGIAFLITTISNKNKRLILISSIGTLIGYFSLYSSVKNIWMYIISILIITTIGYIFDNTKSRFKLYTSFASIFFLITLYNRFMLHITMLISVFNALFQIACIFPIYYILNYSMSCIKEIKTKNIYSSEEIISISISLSLIIGGTWGISIFGLSLRNILALTFIIVIGYIKGASAGGAAGVAMGAIIGISTNNMVTFIGTYGICGLIAGVFKETGKWISGIAYIVMFSILKLYSDIGVQFQINEALVALVIYYVVPVKIYKKMELELDWELKGENLKENYINNVKELFNNKLNNFSQLLVDMAKTLENLADNDKLRLKTKSSAIVENLADRVCSGCNMKSICWKRESFYTYSAFSELIENYQSKKQEVPYEIERKCIKRSALIKNTEDIVKNYIIDEMWRNRLSECRQFLGTQISNISNSVEEMTEDINSNIKFNKYVENDIRRILNKNNIKYRDVFCYNDKKERLMIKLSMEACGGKQKCIKQILPLINIVTGKIMCVGDDGCNIDINNKTCNILIEETPKYHVASYAGRLCKDGEKLNGDSYVFDKLKDGSYITVISDGMGSGPEAGQESNASVNLIEGFVKAGFSKITAINTVNSLMTIKFSQDEKFSTMDLSSIDLYNGEIDFMKVGAVASFIKSNDNIDVIKSKTLPIGVLDKVDVDIIKKQVGNGDIVVMLSDGVLDYNSNEAGKVDWLVKYLKECNENNPEELCKGIINRAKELCKGKVKDDMTVVVSKVYSLY
;
A
#
# COMPACT_ATOMS: atom_id res chain seq x y z
N MET A 1 -7.68 -11.31 40.95
CA MET A 1 -6.79 -11.29 42.13
C MET A 1 -5.69 -12.32 41.97
N GLN A 2 -4.45 -11.89 41.80
CA GLN A 2 -3.22 -12.53 42.29
C GLN A 2 -2.09 -11.50 42.08
N TYR A 3 -1.79 -10.75 43.13
CA TYR A 3 -0.65 -9.85 43.22
C TYR A 3 0.54 -10.63 43.81
N GLY A 4 1.77 -10.37 43.35
CA GLY A 4 2.96 -10.62 44.16
C GLY A 4 4.08 -11.47 43.56
N ALA A 5 4.58 -11.13 42.37
CA ALA A 5 5.93 -11.56 41.96
C ALA A 5 6.63 -10.44 41.19
N GLU A 6 7.35 -9.57 41.89
CA GLU A 6 8.30 -8.63 41.31
C GLU A 6 9.52 -9.39 40.80
N ILE A 7 9.46 -9.86 39.56
CA ILE A 7 10.64 -10.37 38.85
C ILE A 7 11.35 -9.15 38.26
N PHE A 8 12.40 -8.67 38.93
CA PHE A 8 13.30 -7.66 38.36
C PHE A 8 13.98 -8.23 37.10
N PRO A 9 13.80 -7.65 35.91
CA PRO A 9 14.55 -8.08 34.74
C PRO A 9 15.99 -7.59 34.84
N TYR A 10 16.92 -8.53 34.93
CA TYR A 10 18.37 -8.36 34.84
C TYR A 10 18.76 -7.29 33.80
N GLN A 11 19.08 -6.09 34.28
CA GLN A 11 19.55 -4.98 33.46
C GLN A 11 20.96 -5.30 32.95
N ARG A 12 21.05 -5.91 31.75
CA ARG A 12 22.34 -6.10 31.06
C ARG A 12 23.03 -4.74 30.89
N ILE A 13 24.19 -4.62 31.53
CA ILE A 13 25.23 -3.57 31.44
C ILE A 13 25.64 -3.17 29.98
N ARG A 14 25.11 -3.85 28.94
CA ARG A 14 25.27 -3.48 27.53
C ARG A 14 24.62 -2.13 27.13
N LYS A 15 23.64 -1.59 27.88
CA LYS A 15 22.98 -0.32 27.54
C LYS A 15 23.90 0.90 27.69
N VAL A 16 24.75 0.93 28.72
CA VAL A 16 25.68 2.05 28.97
C VAL A 16 26.75 2.16 27.88
N ASN A 17 27.20 1.03 27.33
CA ASN A 17 28.17 1.02 26.23
C ASN A 17 27.55 1.35 24.86
N LYS A 18 26.26 1.04 24.63
CA LYS A 18 25.55 1.44 23.40
C LYS A 18 25.23 2.94 23.37
N ASP A 19 24.77 3.51 24.47
CA ASP A 19 24.53 4.96 24.56
C ASP A 19 25.84 5.76 24.43
N LYS A 20 26.98 5.21 24.88
CA LYS A 20 28.32 5.77 24.61
C LYS A 20 28.74 5.62 23.15
N HIS A 21 28.38 4.52 22.47
CA HIS A 21 28.66 4.30 21.05
C HIS A 21 27.82 5.20 20.13
N ASP A 22 26.53 5.33 20.40
CA ASP A 22 25.60 6.15 19.61
C ASP A 22 25.87 7.66 19.82
N LYS A 23 26.23 8.09 21.05
CA LYS A 23 26.77 9.46 21.29
C LYS A 23 28.12 9.68 20.60
N LYS A 24 28.98 8.65 20.50
CA LYS A 24 30.24 8.72 19.73
C LYS A 24 29.94 8.87 18.23
N GLU A 25 29.04 8.08 17.65
CA GLU A 25 28.69 8.17 16.21
C GLU A 25 28.03 9.51 15.83
N TYR A 26 27.16 10.06 16.69
CA TYR A 26 26.55 11.38 16.47
C TYR A 26 27.62 12.49 16.47
N ASN A 27 28.56 12.42 17.41
CA ASN A 27 29.71 13.34 17.43
C ASN A 27 30.61 13.15 16.22
N ILE A 28 30.86 11.91 15.78
CA ILE A 28 31.72 11.62 14.62
C ILE A 28 31.14 12.21 13.33
N SER A 29 29.84 12.01 13.06
CA SER A 29 29.17 12.58 11.87
C SER A 29 29.18 14.12 11.88
N PHE A 30 28.97 14.74 13.04
CA PHE A 30 29.06 16.19 13.19
C PHE A 30 30.50 16.70 13.03
N VAL A 31 31.50 15.97 13.54
CA VAL A 31 32.93 16.26 13.38
C VAL A 31 33.35 16.18 11.92
N TYR A 32 32.91 15.16 11.16
CA TYR A 32 33.19 15.09 9.71
C TYR A 32 32.59 16.27 8.94
N LYS A 33 31.37 16.71 9.30
CA LYS A 33 30.79 17.92 8.72
C LYS A 33 31.65 19.14 9.06
N CYS A 34 32.04 19.31 10.33
CA CYS A 34 32.89 20.42 10.74
C CYS A 34 34.24 20.44 9.97
N LEU A 35 34.88 19.28 9.84
CA LEU A 35 36.12 19.13 9.07
C LEU A 35 35.92 19.49 7.60
N PHE A 36 34.83 19.02 6.98
CA PHE A 36 34.53 19.34 5.58
C PHE A 36 34.39 20.86 5.35
N TYR A 37 33.60 21.55 6.19
CA TYR A 37 33.44 23.00 6.10
C TYR A 37 34.74 23.77 6.38
N PHE A 38 35.57 23.29 7.30
CA PHE A 38 36.89 23.85 7.59
C PHE A 38 37.81 23.77 6.37
N PHE A 39 38.03 22.56 5.83
CA PHE A 39 38.91 22.34 4.68
C PHE A 39 38.40 23.04 3.42
N SER A 40 37.08 23.06 3.20
CA SER A 40 36.47 23.79 2.10
C SER A 40 36.74 25.29 2.23
N GLY A 41 36.63 25.86 3.44
CA GLY A 41 36.97 27.25 3.72
C GLY A 41 38.44 27.57 3.41
N VAL A 42 39.38 26.72 3.84
CA VAL A 42 40.82 26.89 3.57
C VAL A 42 41.11 26.86 2.07
N LEU A 43 40.56 25.90 1.34
CA LEU A 43 40.88 25.70 -0.07
C LEU A 43 40.20 26.76 -0.96
N ILE A 44 38.91 27.03 -0.77
CA ILE A 44 38.17 27.99 -1.60
C ILE A 44 38.74 29.41 -1.46
N SER A 45 39.20 29.79 -0.26
CA SER A 45 39.82 31.12 -0.05
C SER A 45 41.21 31.28 -0.70
N ARG A 46 41.87 30.17 -1.07
CA ARG A 46 43.17 30.21 -1.77
C ARG A 46 43.07 30.45 -3.28
N VAL A 47 41.87 30.46 -3.84
CA VAL A 47 41.67 30.65 -5.29
C VAL A 47 41.79 32.13 -5.65
N ILE A 48 42.69 32.46 -6.56
CA ILE A 48 42.98 33.82 -7.02
C ILE A 48 42.36 34.06 -8.40
N MET A 49 41.73 35.23 -8.59
CA MET A 49 41.28 35.77 -9.87
C MET A 49 42.28 36.76 -10.47
N VAL A 50 42.01 37.17 -11.72
CA VAL A 50 42.75 38.22 -12.44
C VAL A 50 42.97 39.45 -11.55
N ASN A 51 44.16 40.07 -11.66
CA ASN A 51 44.63 41.20 -10.85
C ASN A 51 44.86 40.90 -9.35
N LEU A 52 45.13 39.63 -8.98
CA LEU A 52 45.46 39.21 -7.61
C LEU A 52 44.32 39.44 -6.59
N ILE A 53 43.07 39.35 -7.04
CA ILE A 53 41.86 39.47 -6.21
C ILE A 53 41.40 38.06 -5.82
N ALA A 54 40.99 37.83 -4.57
CA ALA A 54 40.54 36.51 -4.10
C ALA A 54 39.10 36.58 -3.52
N PRO A 55 38.04 36.62 -4.35
CA PRO A 55 36.66 36.85 -3.90
C PRO A 55 35.96 35.59 -3.35
N PHE A 56 36.48 34.39 -3.65
CA PHE A 56 35.77 33.12 -3.41
C PHE A 56 35.60 32.77 -1.92
N GLY A 57 36.58 33.10 -1.08
CA GLY A 57 36.49 32.85 0.37
C GLY A 57 35.41 33.71 1.04
N ILE A 58 35.19 34.94 0.57
CA ILE A 58 34.10 35.81 1.03
C ILE A 58 32.76 35.20 0.62
N ALA A 59 32.62 34.80 -0.65
CA ALA A 59 31.41 34.15 -1.14
C ALA A 59 31.04 32.91 -0.32
N PHE A 60 32.02 32.06 0.02
CA PHE A 60 31.82 30.87 0.84
C PHE A 60 31.32 31.21 2.26
N LEU A 61 31.84 32.25 2.91
CA LEU A 61 31.36 32.63 4.24
C LEU A 61 29.90 33.09 4.23
N ILE A 62 29.50 33.87 3.22
CA ILE A 62 28.12 34.33 3.07
C ILE A 62 27.16 33.13 2.93
N THR A 63 27.54 32.06 2.23
CA THR A 63 26.70 30.84 2.16
C THR A 63 26.59 30.12 3.51
N THR A 64 27.67 30.08 4.30
CA THR A 64 27.63 29.43 5.62
C THR A 64 26.74 30.16 6.62
N ILE A 65 26.58 31.48 6.50
CA ILE A 65 25.68 32.28 7.35
C ILE A 65 24.21 31.96 7.07
N SER A 66 23.85 31.67 5.83
CA SER A 66 22.49 31.24 5.47
C SER A 66 22.10 29.90 6.11
N ASN A 67 23.08 29.09 6.56
CA ASN A 67 22.86 27.73 7.06
C ASN A 67 22.52 27.59 8.56
N LYS A 68 22.24 28.71 9.26
CA LYS A 68 21.66 28.78 10.64
C LYS A 68 22.42 28.05 11.77
N ASN A 69 23.65 27.58 11.57
CA ASN A 69 24.40 26.86 12.62
C ASN A 69 25.64 27.63 13.06
N LYS A 70 25.60 28.21 14.28
CA LYS A 70 26.67 29.05 14.84
C LYS A 70 28.05 28.40 14.83
N ARG A 71 28.13 27.09 15.14
CA ARG A 71 29.41 26.36 15.18
C ARG A 71 30.04 26.21 13.80
N LEU A 72 29.24 26.00 12.76
CA LEU A 72 29.75 25.85 11.39
C LEU A 72 30.26 27.17 10.83
N ILE A 73 29.64 28.31 11.18
CA ILE A 73 30.08 29.65 10.79
C ILE A 73 31.46 29.96 11.38
N LEU A 74 31.67 29.65 12.65
CA LEU A 74 32.94 29.90 13.32
C LEU A 74 34.06 29.02 12.72
N ILE A 75 33.78 27.74 12.49
CA ILE A 75 34.75 26.82 11.90
C ILE A 75 35.09 27.19 10.45
N SER A 76 34.09 27.56 9.63
CA SER A 76 34.35 28.02 8.26
C SER A 76 35.16 29.31 8.23
N SER A 77 34.92 30.24 9.16
CA SER A 77 35.68 31.49 9.27
C SER A 77 37.15 31.30 9.67
N ILE A 78 37.44 30.37 10.58
CA ILE A 78 38.83 30.02 10.91
C ILE A 78 39.50 29.39 9.70
N GLY A 79 38.80 28.52 8.97
CA GLY A 79 39.31 27.93 7.74
C GLY A 79 39.62 28.97 6.66
N THR A 80 38.71 29.91 6.39
CA THR A 80 38.96 30.97 5.40
C THR A 80 40.03 31.95 5.83
N LEU A 81 40.16 32.26 7.13
CA LEU A 81 41.27 33.06 7.65
C LEU A 81 42.62 32.39 7.35
N ILE A 82 42.76 31.11 7.69
CA ILE A 82 43.99 30.34 7.42
C ILE A 82 44.31 30.32 5.91
N GLY A 83 43.29 30.16 5.07
CA GLY A 83 43.49 30.16 3.62
C GLY A 83 43.96 31.50 3.05
N TYR A 84 43.41 32.63 3.51
CA TYR A 84 43.92 33.96 3.11
C TYR A 84 45.31 34.26 3.68
N PHE A 85 45.62 33.81 4.90
CA PHE A 85 46.98 33.90 5.45
C PHE A 85 48.00 33.10 4.62
N SER A 86 47.60 31.94 4.09
CA SER A 86 48.45 31.16 3.19
C SER A 86 48.80 31.91 1.89
N LEU A 87 48.07 32.97 1.53
CA LEU A 87 48.31 33.78 0.34
C LEU A 87 49.09 35.09 0.64
N TYR A 88 49.74 35.19 1.81
CA TYR A 88 50.41 36.40 2.32
C TYR A 88 51.31 37.11 1.28
N SER A 89 52.02 36.35 0.45
CA SER A 89 52.96 36.89 -0.54
C SER A 89 52.36 37.16 -1.92
N SER A 90 51.18 36.62 -2.24
CA SER A 90 50.63 36.59 -3.60
C SER A 90 49.48 37.56 -3.84
N VAL A 91 48.89 38.17 -2.80
CA VAL A 91 47.70 39.03 -2.92
C VAL A 91 48.03 40.45 -2.46
N LYS A 92 47.69 41.46 -3.27
CA LYS A 92 48.06 42.87 -3.02
C LYS A 92 47.33 43.54 -1.83
N ASN A 93 46.24 42.97 -1.30
CA ASN A 93 45.37 43.62 -0.30
C ASN A 93 44.78 42.66 0.74
N ILE A 94 45.60 41.93 1.49
CA ILE A 94 45.16 40.85 2.39
C ILE A 94 44.40 41.37 3.61
N TRP A 95 44.79 42.54 4.13
CA TRP A 95 44.12 43.16 5.28
C TRP A 95 42.64 43.44 5.02
N MET A 96 42.28 43.83 3.79
CA MET A 96 40.88 44.02 3.38
C MET A 96 40.07 42.72 3.54
N TYR A 97 40.62 41.58 3.13
CA TYR A 97 39.96 40.27 3.25
C TYR A 97 39.83 39.83 4.71
N ILE A 98 40.85 40.02 5.54
CA ILE A 98 40.80 39.67 6.97
C ILE A 98 39.72 40.49 7.69
N ILE A 99 39.65 41.80 7.45
CA ILE A 99 38.62 42.66 8.07
C ILE A 99 37.22 42.27 7.57
N SER A 100 37.08 41.92 6.28
CA SER A 100 35.79 41.43 5.76
C SER A 100 35.31 40.16 6.45
N ILE A 101 36.20 39.21 6.78
CA ILE A 101 35.83 37.98 7.50
C ILE A 101 35.32 38.30 8.90
N LEU A 102 36.00 39.20 9.61
CA LEU A 102 35.59 39.64 10.95
C LEU A 102 34.21 40.31 10.94
N ILE A 103 33.92 41.13 9.93
CA ILE A 103 32.61 41.77 9.79
C ILE A 103 31.51 40.75 9.43
N ILE A 104 31.79 39.85 8.49
CA ILE A 104 30.82 38.84 8.04
C ILE A 104 30.48 37.86 9.19
N THR A 105 31.48 37.46 9.98
CA THR A 105 31.26 36.59 11.15
C THR A 105 30.50 37.27 12.28
N THR A 106 30.77 38.55 12.57
CA THR A 106 30.03 39.31 13.58
C THR A 106 28.57 39.52 13.17
N ILE A 107 28.30 39.85 11.89
CA ILE A 107 26.94 39.91 11.34
C ILE A 107 26.22 38.58 11.49
N GLY A 108 26.91 37.47 11.18
CA GLY A 108 26.36 36.12 11.33
C GLY A 108 25.95 35.77 12.77
N TYR A 109 26.67 36.29 13.77
CA TYR A 109 26.40 36.05 15.18
C TYR A 109 25.32 36.97 15.76
N ILE A 110 25.36 38.27 15.44
CA ILE A 110 24.43 39.28 15.95
C ILE A 110 23.03 39.06 15.38
N PHE A 111 22.92 38.82 14.08
CA PHE A 111 21.64 38.74 13.39
C PHE A 111 21.06 37.31 13.36
N ASP A 112 21.43 36.42 14.28
CA ASP A 112 21.09 35.00 14.17
C ASP A 112 19.56 34.74 14.10
N ASN A 113 18.76 35.53 14.81
CA ASN A 113 17.31 35.40 14.89
C ASN A 113 16.53 36.06 13.73
N THR A 114 17.19 36.72 12.78
CA THR A 114 16.51 37.43 11.68
C THR A 114 16.35 36.58 10.41
N LYS A 115 15.45 37.00 9.50
CA LYS A 115 15.22 36.32 8.21
C LYS A 115 16.53 36.25 7.40
N SER A 116 16.80 35.11 6.73
CA SER A 116 18.03 34.89 5.95
C SER A 116 18.29 35.95 4.88
N ARG A 117 17.23 36.47 4.23
CA ARG A 117 17.32 37.56 3.24
C ARG A 117 17.91 38.85 3.84
N PHE A 118 17.55 39.18 5.08
CA PHE A 118 18.07 40.37 5.75
C PHE A 118 19.58 40.25 6.03
N LYS A 119 20.01 39.10 6.56
CA LYS A 119 21.45 38.80 6.78
C LYS A 119 22.26 38.96 5.49
N LEU A 120 21.73 38.46 4.37
CA LEU A 120 22.37 38.57 3.06
C LEU A 120 22.55 40.01 2.62
N TYR A 121 21.49 40.82 2.60
CA TYR A 121 21.60 42.23 2.20
C TYR A 121 22.56 43.02 3.11
N THR A 122 22.53 42.78 4.42
CA THR A 122 23.47 43.42 5.35
C THR A 122 24.92 43.02 5.10
N SER A 123 25.19 41.74 4.76
CA SER A 123 26.54 41.27 4.47
C SER A 123 27.10 41.90 3.18
N PHE A 124 26.32 41.95 2.09
CA PHE A 124 26.75 42.56 0.83
C PHE A 124 26.96 44.08 0.97
N ALA A 125 26.08 44.78 1.68
CA ALA A 125 26.22 46.21 1.94
C ALA A 125 27.49 46.52 2.78
N SER A 126 27.79 45.68 3.78
CA SER A 126 29.00 45.85 4.61
C SER A 126 30.29 45.66 3.82
N ILE A 127 30.31 44.71 2.89
CA ILE A 127 31.45 44.44 2.00
C ILE A 127 31.65 45.60 1.02
N PHE A 128 30.56 46.12 0.44
CA PHE A 128 30.61 47.28 -0.46
C PHE A 128 31.26 48.50 0.21
N PHE A 129 30.79 48.81 1.41
CA PHE A 129 31.29 49.95 2.16
C PHE A 129 32.76 49.76 2.59
N LEU A 130 33.12 48.56 3.03
CA LEU A 130 34.49 48.22 3.40
C LEU A 130 35.47 48.35 2.23
N ILE A 131 35.14 47.79 1.05
CA ILE A 131 36.02 47.85 -0.12
C ILE A 131 36.17 49.31 -0.59
N THR A 132 35.09 50.08 -0.59
CA THR A 132 35.10 51.50 -0.98
C THR A 132 35.96 52.33 -0.03
N LEU A 133 35.79 52.17 1.28
CA LEU A 133 36.59 52.86 2.29
C LEU A 133 38.07 52.45 2.24
N TYR A 134 38.36 51.15 2.14
CA TYR A 134 39.73 50.65 2.09
C TYR A 134 40.48 51.21 0.86
N ASN A 135 39.84 51.20 -0.31
CA ASN A 135 40.42 51.75 -1.54
C ASN A 135 40.64 53.28 -1.47
N ARG A 136 39.77 54.00 -0.75
CA ARG A 136 39.89 55.46 -0.58
C ARG A 136 40.96 55.88 0.43
N PHE A 137 41.04 55.17 1.56
CA PHE A 137 41.92 55.51 2.68
C PHE A 137 43.32 54.91 2.57
N MET A 138 43.44 53.65 2.19
CA MET A 138 44.74 52.95 2.15
C MET A 138 45.44 53.08 0.79
N LEU A 139 44.69 53.12 -0.31
CA LEU A 139 45.25 53.17 -1.67
C LEU A 139 45.20 54.57 -2.30
N HIS A 140 44.64 55.58 -1.60
CA HIS A 140 44.49 56.97 -2.07
C HIS A 140 43.86 57.14 -3.46
N ILE A 141 43.03 56.19 -3.90
CA ILE A 141 42.34 56.22 -5.19
C ILE A 141 41.17 57.22 -5.16
N THR A 142 40.81 57.81 -6.32
CA THR A 142 39.64 58.69 -6.45
C THR A 142 38.33 57.97 -6.09
N MET A 143 37.37 58.72 -5.52
CA MET A 143 36.09 58.17 -5.05
C MET A 143 35.36 57.38 -6.16
N LEU A 144 35.33 57.91 -7.38
CA LEU A 144 34.68 57.26 -8.52
C LEU A 144 35.25 55.87 -8.81
N ILE A 145 36.59 55.75 -8.87
CA ILE A 145 37.27 54.48 -9.18
C ILE A 145 37.12 53.50 -8.01
N SER A 146 37.12 53.99 -6.76
CA SER A 146 36.94 53.14 -5.58
C SER A 146 35.55 52.47 -5.54
N VAL A 147 34.50 53.21 -5.90
CA VAL A 147 33.12 52.70 -6.03
C VAL A 147 33.02 51.70 -7.18
N PHE A 148 33.63 52.01 -8.32
CA PHE A 148 33.62 51.11 -9.48
C PHE A 148 34.30 49.77 -9.18
N ASN A 149 35.45 49.80 -8.48
CA ASN A 149 36.14 48.59 -8.04
C ASN A 149 35.32 47.78 -7.02
N ALA A 150 34.60 48.44 -6.10
CA ALA A 150 33.73 47.77 -5.15
C ALA A 150 32.53 47.11 -5.85
N LEU A 151 31.91 47.78 -6.82
CA LEU A 151 30.83 47.22 -7.63
C LEU A 151 31.30 46.00 -8.42
N PHE A 152 32.48 46.08 -9.05
CA PHE A 152 33.06 44.98 -9.80
C PHE A 152 33.30 43.74 -8.91
N GLN A 153 33.88 43.93 -7.72
CA GLN A 153 34.12 42.80 -6.80
C GLN A 153 32.82 42.16 -6.31
N ILE A 154 31.78 42.94 -6.03
CA ILE A 154 30.47 42.39 -5.64
C ILE A 154 29.81 41.66 -6.79
N ALA A 155 29.89 42.20 -8.01
CA ALA A 155 29.38 41.55 -9.21
C ALA A 155 30.02 40.17 -9.44
N CYS A 156 31.28 39.97 -9.04
CA CYS A 156 31.91 38.64 -9.04
C CYS A 156 31.44 37.75 -7.87
N ILE A 157 31.32 38.29 -6.65
CA ILE A 157 30.95 37.51 -5.45
C ILE A 157 29.51 36.97 -5.54
N PHE A 158 28.58 37.74 -6.11
CA PHE A 158 27.15 37.41 -6.10
C PHE A 158 26.79 36.11 -6.85
N PRO A 159 27.21 35.89 -8.12
CA PRO A 159 26.96 34.63 -8.82
C PRO A 159 27.61 33.43 -8.13
N ILE A 160 28.84 33.60 -7.63
CA ILE A 160 29.58 32.54 -6.91
C ILE A 160 28.84 32.14 -5.63
N TYR A 161 28.36 33.13 -4.87
CA TYR A 161 27.53 32.89 -3.68
C TYR A 161 26.28 32.05 -4.03
N TYR A 162 25.57 32.42 -5.11
CA TYR A 162 24.35 31.71 -5.50
C TYR A 162 24.63 30.24 -5.85
N ILE A 163 25.65 29.99 -6.67
CA ILE A 163 26.07 28.64 -7.07
C ILE A 163 26.48 27.80 -5.85
N LEU A 164 27.29 28.36 -4.95
CA LEU A 164 27.72 27.67 -3.74
C LEU A 164 26.55 27.40 -2.78
N ASN A 165 25.58 28.31 -2.65
CA ASN A 165 24.42 28.13 -1.81
C ASN A 165 23.47 27.04 -2.36
N TYR A 166 23.29 27.02 -3.68
CA TYR A 166 22.51 25.99 -4.37
C TYR A 166 23.17 24.60 -4.18
N SER A 167 24.46 24.49 -4.47
CA SER A 167 25.24 23.26 -4.26
C SER A 167 25.20 22.76 -2.81
N MET A 168 25.33 23.64 -1.82
CA MET A 168 25.32 23.23 -0.41
C MET A 168 23.96 22.74 0.08
N SER A 169 22.88 23.19 -0.57
CA SER A 169 21.53 22.68 -0.31
C SER A 169 21.40 21.26 -0.85
N CYS A 170 21.90 21.01 -2.06
CA CYS A 170 21.94 19.67 -2.67
C CYS A 170 22.77 18.68 -1.84
N ILE A 171 23.95 19.09 -1.34
CA ILE A 171 24.84 18.22 -0.53
C ILE A 171 24.16 17.75 0.78
N LYS A 172 23.29 18.56 1.37
CA LYS A 172 22.52 18.16 2.57
C LYS A 172 21.54 17.02 2.27
N GLU A 173 21.10 16.90 1.03
CA GLU A 173 20.06 15.96 0.60
C GLU A 173 20.62 14.65 0.03
N ILE A 174 21.94 14.46 -0.05
CA ILE A 174 22.59 13.28 -0.69
C ILE A 174 22.14 11.94 -0.08
N LYS A 175 21.75 11.93 1.20
CA LYS A 175 21.25 10.74 1.89
C LYS A 175 19.75 10.49 1.71
N THR A 176 19.04 11.35 1.00
CA THR A 176 17.61 11.22 0.74
C THR A 176 17.36 10.63 -0.64
N LYS A 177 16.19 9.99 -0.83
CA LYS A 177 15.77 9.46 -2.14
C LYS A 177 15.42 10.57 -3.16
N ASN A 178 15.93 11.81 -3.00
CA ASN A 178 15.68 12.94 -3.89
C ASN A 178 16.42 12.75 -5.23
N ILE A 179 15.78 13.19 -6.31
CA ILE A 179 16.30 13.09 -7.68
C ILE A 179 16.99 14.41 -8.00
N TYR A 180 18.28 14.36 -8.36
CA TYR A 180 19.06 15.56 -8.68
C TYR A 180 18.83 16.02 -10.12
N SER A 181 18.66 17.33 -10.33
CA SER A 181 18.60 17.91 -11.67
C SER A 181 19.99 18.07 -12.29
N SER A 182 20.05 18.24 -13.62
CA SER A 182 21.30 18.51 -14.34
C SER A 182 22.00 19.79 -13.84
N GLU A 183 21.22 20.81 -13.46
CA GLU A 183 21.74 22.07 -12.90
C GLU A 183 22.35 21.88 -11.52
N GLU A 184 21.75 21.02 -10.69
CA GLU A 184 22.28 20.70 -9.35
C GLU A 184 23.63 19.99 -9.47
N ILE A 185 23.76 19.05 -10.40
CA ILE A 185 25.03 18.33 -10.66
C ILE A 185 26.11 19.31 -11.16
N ILE A 186 25.76 20.23 -12.05
CA ILE A 186 26.69 21.28 -12.53
C ILE A 186 27.13 22.17 -11.36
N SER A 187 26.21 22.58 -10.49
CA SER A 187 26.52 23.42 -9.32
C SER A 187 27.45 22.71 -8.32
N ILE A 188 27.24 21.41 -8.07
CA ILE A 188 28.13 20.57 -7.27
C ILE A 188 29.51 20.48 -7.91
N SER A 189 29.57 20.30 -9.24
CA SER A 189 30.84 20.23 -9.98
C SER A 189 31.64 21.54 -9.90
N ILE A 190 30.98 22.69 -10.02
CA ILE A 190 31.62 24.01 -9.87
C ILE A 190 32.17 24.19 -8.44
N SER A 191 31.40 23.79 -7.42
CA SER A 191 31.86 23.88 -6.02
C SER A 191 33.10 23.03 -5.76
N LEU A 192 33.16 21.80 -6.30
CA LEU A 192 34.33 20.93 -6.14
C LEU A 192 35.53 21.44 -6.94
N SER A 193 35.28 22.03 -8.12
CA SER A 193 36.32 22.68 -8.92
C SER A 193 36.99 23.83 -8.16
N LEU A 194 36.23 24.61 -7.38
CA LEU A 194 36.80 25.65 -6.50
C LEU A 194 37.66 25.06 -5.38
N ILE A 195 37.23 23.94 -4.78
CA ILE A 195 38.01 23.25 -3.75
C ILE A 195 39.33 22.72 -4.32
N ILE A 196 39.29 22.10 -5.50
CA ILE A 196 40.49 21.57 -6.18
C ILE A 196 41.42 22.70 -6.62
N GLY A 197 40.89 23.81 -7.16
CA GLY A 197 41.67 24.98 -7.54
C GLY A 197 42.48 25.57 -6.38
N GLY A 198 41.97 25.47 -5.15
CA GLY A 198 42.62 25.92 -3.91
C GLY A 198 43.89 25.16 -3.51
N THR A 199 44.22 24.06 -4.19
CA THR A 199 45.45 23.27 -3.96
C THR A 199 46.68 23.82 -4.69
N TRP A 200 46.59 25.05 -5.22
CA TRP A 200 47.67 25.73 -5.91
C TRP A 200 48.95 25.84 -5.04
N GLY A 201 50.11 25.72 -5.68
CA GLY A 201 51.43 25.83 -5.04
C GLY A 201 51.95 24.57 -4.34
N ILE A 202 51.19 23.47 -4.33
CA ILE A 202 51.64 22.19 -3.76
C ILE A 202 52.20 21.31 -4.88
N SER A 203 53.53 21.17 -4.92
CA SER A 203 54.23 20.22 -5.81
C SER A 203 54.82 19.06 -5.00
N ILE A 204 54.55 17.84 -5.42
CA ILE A 204 55.08 16.61 -4.82
C ILE A 204 55.97 15.95 -5.88
N PHE A 205 57.27 15.78 -5.59
CA PHE A 205 58.25 15.23 -6.55
C PHE A 205 58.25 15.90 -7.94
N GLY A 206 58.01 17.22 -7.99
CA GLY A 206 57.94 17.97 -9.26
C GLY A 206 56.61 17.85 -10.03
N LEU A 207 55.64 17.08 -9.51
CA LEU A 207 54.28 16.97 -10.04
C LEU A 207 53.34 17.91 -9.29
N SER A 208 52.45 18.59 -10.01
CA SER A 208 51.45 19.45 -9.39
C SER A 208 50.26 18.63 -8.88
N LEU A 209 49.99 18.72 -7.57
CA LEU A 209 48.86 18.02 -6.95
C LEU A 209 47.52 18.48 -7.53
N ARG A 210 47.44 19.77 -7.88
CA ARG A 210 46.26 20.38 -8.48
C ARG A 210 45.84 19.72 -9.79
N ASN A 211 46.78 19.49 -10.71
CA ASN A 211 46.46 18.91 -12.01
C ASN A 211 46.06 17.43 -11.87
N ILE A 212 46.72 16.68 -10.98
CA ILE A 212 46.36 15.28 -10.68
C ILE A 212 44.92 15.19 -10.16
N LEU A 213 44.56 16.03 -9.18
CA LEU A 213 43.20 16.05 -8.62
C LEU A 213 42.15 16.52 -9.63
N ALA A 214 42.49 17.49 -10.48
CA ALA A 214 41.58 17.96 -11.53
C ALA A 214 41.33 16.88 -12.59
N LEU A 215 42.37 16.23 -13.09
CA LEU A 215 42.26 15.17 -14.10
C LEU A 215 41.53 13.94 -13.56
N THR A 216 41.84 13.50 -12.34
CA THR A 216 41.10 12.40 -11.69
C THR A 216 39.62 12.72 -11.57
N PHE A 217 39.27 13.91 -11.08
CA PHE A 217 37.88 14.34 -10.92
C PHE A 217 37.11 14.32 -12.24
N ILE A 218 37.72 14.83 -13.31
CA ILE A 218 37.09 14.92 -14.64
C ILE A 218 36.81 13.53 -15.22
N ILE A 219 37.77 12.61 -15.14
CA ILE A 219 37.57 11.22 -15.63
C ILE A 219 36.48 10.53 -14.83
N VAL A 220 36.45 10.73 -13.50
CA VAL A 220 35.44 10.15 -12.62
C VAL A 220 34.04 10.67 -12.96
N ILE A 221 33.86 11.98 -13.14
CA ILE A 221 32.55 12.54 -13.53
C ILE A 221 32.16 12.08 -14.94
N GLY A 222 33.09 12.11 -15.89
CA GLY A 222 32.84 11.63 -17.25
C GLY A 222 32.34 10.20 -17.26
N TYR A 223 32.99 9.31 -16.50
CA TYR A 223 32.58 7.92 -16.39
C TYR A 223 31.23 7.73 -15.68
N ILE A 224 30.91 8.52 -14.65
CA ILE A 224 29.64 8.36 -13.91
C ILE A 224 28.45 8.92 -14.71
N LYS A 225 28.58 10.12 -15.28
CA LYS A 225 27.46 10.90 -15.82
C LYS A 225 27.45 11.03 -17.34
N GLY A 226 28.49 10.57 -18.02
CA GLY A 226 28.61 10.63 -19.48
C GLY A 226 29.23 11.95 -19.98
N ALA A 227 29.26 12.08 -21.31
CA ALA A 227 30.03 13.11 -22.02
C ALA A 227 29.60 14.55 -21.69
N SER A 228 28.31 14.81 -21.53
CA SER A 228 27.77 16.16 -21.27
C SER A 228 28.21 16.70 -19.91
N ALA A 229 28.07 15.90 -18.85
CA ALA A 229 28.49 16.28 -17.51
C ALA A 229 30.02 16.29 -17.37
N GLY A 230 30.72 15.33 -17.98
CA GLY A 230 32.19 15.30 -18.00
C GLY A 230 32.79 16.50 -18.69
N GLY A 231 32.24 16.88 -19.86
CA GLY A 231 32.64 18.09 -20.58
C GLY A 231 32.32 19.37 -19.80
N ALA A 232 31.12 19.51 -19.26
CA ALA A 232 30.74 20.68 -18.45
C ALA A 232 31.61 20.83 -17.18
N ALA A 233 31.90 19.73 -16.48
CA ALA A 233 32.81 19.70 -15.34
C ALA A 233 34.24 20.08 -15.75
N GLY A 234 34.71 19.57 -16.90
CA GLY A 234 36.01 19.91 -17.47
C GLY A 234 36.15 21.39 -17.83
N VAL A 235 35.13 21.98 -18.46
CA VAL A 235 35.11 23.42 -18.79
C VAL A 235 35.06 24.26 -17.52
N ALA A 236 34.22 23.92 -16.54
CA ALA A 236 34.17 24.63 -15.26
C ALA A 236 35.51 24.60 -14.51
N MET A 237 36.13 23.42 -14.43
CA MET A 237 37.46 23.23 -13.82
C MET A 237 38.53 24.02 -14.59
N GLY A 238 38.52 23.94 -15.91
CA GLY A 238 39.45 24.65 -16.79
C GLY A 238 39.32 26.17 -16.70
N ALA A 239 38.10 26.70 -16.57
CA ALA A 239 37.87 28.12 -16.39
C ALA A 239 38.41 28.60 -15.03
N ILE A 240 38.10 27.89 -13.94
CA ILE A 240 38.54 28.27 -12.59
C ILE A 240 40.08 28.21 -12.49
N ILE A 241 40.69 27.12 -12.94
CA ILE A 241 42.15 26.97 -12.88
C ILE A 241 42.84 27.89 -13.88
N GLY A 242 42.30 28.03 -15.10
CA GLY A 242 42.85 28.88 -16.15
C GLY A 242 42.84 30.37 -15.79
N ILE A 243 41.83 30.83 -15.04
CA ILE A 243 41.79 32.18 -14.46
C ILE A 243 42.96 32.40 -13.49
N SER A 244 43.33 31.38 -12.70
CA SER A 244 44.42 31.48 -11.72
C SER A 244 45.82 31.47 -12.34
N THR A 245 45.99 30.82 -13.49
CA THR A 245 47.29 30.63 -14.17
C THR A 245 47.48 31.51 -15.42
N ASN A 246 46.54 32.44 -15.66
CA ASN A 246 46.53 33.36 -16.80
C ASN A 246 46.55 32.67 -18.19
N ASN A 247 46.03 31.44 -18.28
CA ASN A 247 46.04 30.61 -19.48
C ASN A 247 44.71 29.86 -19.66
N MET A 248 43.61 30.60 -19.82
CA MET A 248 42.26 29.98 -19.84
C MET A 248 42.07 28.98 -20.99
N VAL A 249 42.60 29.28 -22.18
CA VAL A 249 42.35 28.47 -23.39
C VAL A 249 42.93 27.05 -23.24
N THR A 250 44.15 26.91 -22.72
CA THR A 250 44.81 25.62 -22.58
C THR A 250 44.14 24.74 -21.53
N PHE A 251 43.79 25.30 -20.37
CA PHE A 251 43.13 24.56 -19.29
C PHE A 251 41.68 24.18 -19.64
N ILE A 252 40.91 25.06 -20.29
CA ILE A 252 39.54 24.74 -20.74
C ILE A 252 39.57 23.66 -21.82
N GLY A 253 40.45 23.80 -22.82
CA GLY A 253 40.57 22.82 -23.91
C GLY A 253 40.98 21.44 -23.41
N THR A 254 42.02 21.36 -22.58
CA THR A 254 42.52 20.08 -22.06
C THR A 254 41.51 19.38 -21.15
N TYR A 255 41.01 20.06 -20.12
CA TYR A 255 40.06 19.47 -19.18
C TYR A 255 38.69 19.19 -19.80
N GLY A 256 38.18 20.08 -20.66
CA GLY A 256 36.92 19.89 -21.36
C GLY A 256 36.95 18.67 -22.29
N ILE A 257 37.97 18.56 -23.15
CA ILE A 257 38.09 17.44 -24.10
C ILE A 257 38.35 16.12 -23.36
N CYS A 258 39.20 16.12 -22.34
CA CYS A 258 39.46 14.92 -21.54
C CYS A 258 38.19 14.40 -20.85
N GLY A 259 37.36 15.30 -20.31
CA GLY A 259 36.10 14.94 -19.66
C GLY A 259 35.03 14.46 -20.63
N LEU A 260 34.94 15.09 -21.79
CA LEU A 260 34.03 14.68 -22.86
C LEU A 260 34.36 13.26 -23.32
N ILE A 261 35.63 12.98 -23.62
CA ILE A 261 36.04 11.70 -24.20
C ILE A 261 35.95 10.57 -23.17
N ALA A 262 36.34 10.81 -21.92
CA ALA A 262 36.13 9.85 -20.84
C ALA A 262 34.64 9.49 -20.70
N GLY A 263 33.74 10.46 -20.93
CA GLY A 263 32.29 10.25 -20.86
C GLY A 263 31.65 9.62 -22.11
N VAL A 264 32.19 9.84 -23.31
CA VAL A 264 31.70 9.16 -24.54
C VAL A 264 31.93 7.66 -24.43
N PHE A 265 33.08 7.24 -23.90
CA PHE A 265 33.42 5.83 -23.73
C PHE A 265 32.96 5.24 -22.39
N LYS A 266 31.94 5.83 -21.75
CA LYS A 266 31.35 5.28 -20.52
C LYS A 266 30.83 3.85 -20.72
N GLU A 267 30.08 3.63 -21.79
CA GLU A 267 29.36 2.38 -22.06
C GLU A 267 30.28 1.19 -22.40
N THR A 268 31.47 1.46 -22.94
CA THR A 268 32.47 0.44 -23.29
C THR A 268 33.28 -0.04 -22.08
N GLY A 269 33.04 0.54 -20.90
CA GLY A 269 33.59 0.09 -19.63
C GLY A 269 34.81 0.88 -19.15
N LYS A 270 35.14 0.69 -17.87
CA LYS A 270 36.12 1.48 -17.12
C LYS A 270 37.50 1.53 -17.80
N TRP A 271 37.99 0.40 -18.28
CA TRP A 271 39.30 0.28 -18.92
C TRP A 271 39.39 1.05 -20.24
N ILE A 272 38.37 0.97 -21.08
CA ILE A 272 38.37 1.62 -22.39
C ILE A 272 38.26 3.15 -22.22
N SER A 273 37.40 3.62 -21.31
CA SER A 273 37.29 5.05 -20.97
C SER A 273 38.63 5.66 -20.49
N GLY A 274 39.36 4.93 -19.64
CA GLY A 274 40.68 5.40 -19.15
C GLY A 274 41.76 5.41 -20.24
N ILE A 275 41.78 4.42 -21.13
CA ILE A 275 42.69 4.38 -22.29
C ILE A 275 42.38 5.53 -23.27
N ALA A 276 41.10 5.77 -23.56
CA ALA A 276 40.69 6.86 -24.44
C ALA A 276 41.12 8.24 -23.89
N TYR A 277 40.99 8.44 -22.57
CA TYR A 277 41.46 9.64 -21.89
C TYR A 277 42.97 9.88 -22.09
N ILE A 278 43.83 8.87 -21.85
CA ILE A 278 45.28 9.05 -21.92
C ILE A 278 45.77 9.27 -23.36
N VAL A 279 45.15 8.60 -24.33
CA VAL A 279 45.44 8.79 -25.76
C VAL A 279 45.13 10.24 -26.14
N MET A 280 43.97 10.75 -25.75
CA MET A 280 43.57 12.12 -26.09
C MET A 280 44.37 13.18 -25.36
N PHE A 281 44.72 12.95 -24.10
CA PHE A 281 45.65 13.82 -23.38
C PHE A 281 47.02 13.89 -24.08
N SER A 282 47.51 12.76 -24.60
CA SER A 282 48.78 12.69 -25.34
C SER A 282 48.72 13.43 -26.67
N ILE A 283 47.61 13.31 -27.41
CA ILE A 283 47.38 14.05 -28.67
C ILE A 283 47.37 15.57 -28.41
N LEU A 284 46.64 16.02 -27.39
CA LEU A 284 46.57 17.45 -27.04
C LEU A 284 47.94 18.00 -26.62
N LYS A 285 48.72 17.19 -25.88
CA LYS A 285 50.07 17.58 -25.48
C LYS A 285 51.00 17.78 -26.68
N LEU A 286 50.91 16.91 -27.70
CA LEU A 286 51.72 17.01 -28.92
C LEU A 286 51.34 18.25 -29.76
N TYR A 287 50.06 18.59 -29.82
CA TYR A 287 49.56 19.63 -30.73
C TYR A 287 49.68 21.06 -30.18
N SER A 288 49.56 21.25 -28.86
CA SER A 288 49.35 22.59 -28.28
C SER A 288 50.54 23.13 -27.45
N ASP A 289 51.74 22.56 -27.59
CA ASP A 289 52.97 22.93 -26.84
C ASP A 289 52.71 23.19 -25.34
N ILE A 290 51.90 22.32 -24.73
CA ILE A 290 51.41 22.43 -23.35
C ILE A 290 52.50 22.01 -22.33
N GLY A 291 53.71 21.66 -22.80
CA GLY A 291 54.74 20.95 -22.04
C GLY A 291 55.19 21.61 -20.73
N VAL A 292 55.04 22.93 -20.61
CA VAL A 292 55.40 23.69 -19.40
C VAL A 292 54.33 23.61 -18.30
N GLN A 293 53.05 23.43 -18.65
CA GLN A 293 51.92 23.51 -17.71
C GLN A 293 51.41 22.13 -17.25
N PHE A 294 51.63 21.10 -18.05
CA PHE A 294 51.17 19.74 -17.76
C PHE A 294 52.26 18.70 -18.05
N GLN A 295 52.59 17.91 -17.02
CA GLN A 295 53.49 16.77 -17.18
C GLN A 295 52.70 15.51 -17.52
N ILE A 296 53.26 14.63 -18.37
CA ILE A 296 52.55 13.40 -18.77
C ILE A 296 52.37 12.45 -17.57
N ASN A 297 53.32 12.53 -16.63
CA ASN A 297 53.29 11.80 -15.37
C ASN A 297 52.06 12.17 -14.52
N GLU A 298 51.54 13.41 -14.61
CA GLU A 298 50.33 13.81 -13.87
C GLU A 298 49.09 13.09 -14.40
N ALA A 299 48.97 12.94 -15.72
CA ALA A 299 47.87 12.21 -16.36
C ALA A 299 47.96 10.69 -16.11
N LEU A 300 49.17 10.13 -16.09
CA LEU A 300 49.38 8.72 -15.73
C LEU A 300 49.00 8.43 -14.28
N VAL A 301 49.41 9.30 -13.34
CA VAL A 301 49.01 9.16 -11.94
C VAL A 301 47.50 9.28 -11.78
N ALA A 302 46.85 10.21 -12.50
CA ALA A 302 45.41 10.34 -12.49
C ALA A 302 44.70 9.07 -13.00
N LEU A 303 45.23 8.46 -14.07
CA LEU A 303 44.72 7.21 -14.62
C LEU A 303 44.84 6.04 -13.62
N VAL A 304 45.99 5.95 -12.93
CA VAL A 304 46.21 4.92 -11.90
C VAL A 304 45.20 5.08 -10.76
N ILE A 305 45.00 6.30 -10.26
CA ILE A 305 44.01 6.59 -9.21
C ILE A 305 42.62 6.16 -9.68
N TYR A 306 42.24 6.51 -10.90
CA TYR A 306 40.96 6.11 -11.48
C TYR A 306 40.79 4.59 -11.51
N TYR A 307 41.83 3.82 -11.87
CA TYR A 307 41.78 2.35 -11.91
C TYR A 307 41.76 1.68 -10.53
N VAL A 308 42.46 2.22 -9.53
CA VAL A 308 42.50 1.67 -8.16
C VAL A 308 41.13 1.71 -7.49
N VAL A 309 40.28 2.70 -7.79
CA VAL A 309 38.94 2.80 -7.19
C VAL A 309 38.03 1.67 -7.68
N PRO A 310 37.48 0.80 -6.81
CA PRO A 310 36.68 -0.34 -7.24
C PRO A 310 35.37 0.08 -7.91
N VAL A 311 34.92 -0.70 -8.92
CA VAL A 311 33.69 -0.46 -9.70
C VAL A 311 32.44 -0.33 -8.82
N LYS A 312 32.42 -1.00 -7.65
CA LYS A 312 31.33 -0.89 -6.66
C LYS A 312 31.10 0.54 -6.17
N ILE A 313 32.17 1.34 -6.03
CA ILE A 313 32.08 2.74 -5.60
C ILE A 313 31.49 3.59 -6.72
N TYR A 314 31.95 3.40 -7.96
CA TYR A 314 31.39 4.09 -9.12
C TYR A 314 29.91 3.81 -9.30
N LYS A 315 29.48 2.54 -9.22
CA LYS A 315 28.05 2.17 -9.30
C LYS A 315 27.21 2.80 -8.18
N LYS A 316 27.75 2.91 -6.97
CA LYS A 316 27.06 3.58 -5.86
C LYS A 316 26.89 5.08 -6.12
N MET A 317 27.93 5.74 -6.62
CA MET A 317 27.88 7.15 -6.99
C MET A 317 26.95 7.39 -8.19
N GLU A 318 26.96 6.49 -9.17
CA GLU A 318 26.06 6.51 -10.32
C GLU A 318 24.59 6.37 -9.91
N LEU A 319 24.26 5.45 -9.00
CA LEU A 319 22.90 5.32 -8.46
C LEU A 319 22.43 6.55 -7.65
N GLU A 320 23.34 7.27 -7.00
CA GLU A 320 23.00 8.48 -6.23
C GLU A 320 22.85 9.71 -7.12
N LEU A 321 23.67 9.81 -8.17
CA LEU A 321 23.72 10.97 -9.07
C LEU A 321 22.78 10.82 -10.26
N ASP A 322 22.51 9.61 -10.75
CA ASP A 322 21.79 9.38 -12.00
C ASP A 322 20.27 9.36 -11.87
N TRP A 323 19.62 10.22 -12.64
CA TRP A 323 18.19 10.52 -12.51
C TRP A 323 17.33 9.41 -13.13
N GLU A 324 17.79 8.85 -14.27
CA GLU A 324 17.15 7.75 -14.98
C GLU A 324 17.23 6.45 -14.17
N LEU A 325 18.43 6.03 -13.78
CA LEU A 325 18.64 4.76 -13.04
C LEU A 325 18.01 4.76 -11.64
N LYS A 326 17.98 5.91 -10.95
CA LYS A 326 17.27 6.06 -9.66
C LYS A 326 15.75 6.10 -9.86
N GLY A 327 15.29 6.68 -10.97
CA GLY A 327 13.89 6.66 -11.39
C GLY A 327 13.39 5.26 -11.71
N GLU A 328 14.19 4.45 -12.42
CA GLU A 328 13.86 3.06 -12.79
C GLU A 328 13.78 2.13 -11.58
N ASN A 329 14.75 2.18 -10.65
CA ASN A 329 14.69 1.38 -9.41
C ASN A 329 13.49 1.76 -8.51
N LEU A 330 13.07 3.02 -8.52
CA LEU A 330 11.86 3.45 -7.82
C LEU A 330 10.61 2.95 -8.55
N LYS A 331 10.58 3.00 -9.88
CA LYS A 331 9.49 2.46 -10.71
C LYS A 331 9.37 0.94 -10.59
N GLU A 332 10.46 0.19 -10.48
CA GLU A 332 10.43 -1.27 -10.38
C GLU A 332 9.84 -1.75 -9.05
N ASN A 333 10.30 -1.17 -7.92
CA ASN A 333 9.69 -1.44 -6.61
C ASN A 333 8.21 -1.03 -6.59
N TYR A 334 7.88 0.07 -7.24
CA TYR A 334 6.52 0.56 -7.36
C TYR A 334 5.61 -0.37 -8.19
N ILE A 335 6.10 -0.85 -9.34
CA ILE A 335 5.40 -1.84 -10.17
C ILE A 335 5.22 -3.15 -9.39
N ASN A 336 6.22 -3.59 -8.62
CA ASN A 336 6.12 -4.78 -7.80
C ASN A 336 5.06 -4.63 -6.70
N ASN A 337 4.98 -3.47 -6.05
CA ASN A 337 3.93 -3.19 -5.06
C ASN A 337 2.52 -3.23 -5.68
N VAL A 338 2.35 -2.67 -6.89
CA VAL A 338 1.06 -2.73 -7.61
C VAL A 338 0.72 -4.17 -8.03
N LYS A 339 1.70 -4.92 -8.54
CA LYS A 339 1.54 -6.35 -8.87
C LYS A 339 1.14 -7.17 -7.64
N GLU A 340 1.74 -6.91 -6.48
CA GLU A 340 1.41 -7.62 -5.24
C GLU A 340 -0.03 -7.35 -4.80
N LEU A 341 -0.50 -6.09 -4.88
CA LEU A 341 -1.91 -5.75 -4.61
C LEU A 341 -2.87 -6.51 -5.54
N PHE A 342 -2.53 -6.59 -6.83
CA PHE A 342 -3.33 -7.29 -7.82
C PHE A 342 -3.33 -8.81 -7.61
N ASN A 343 -2.16 -9.41 -7.40
CA ASN A 343 -2.02 -10.83 -7.14
C ASN A 343 -2.80 -11.26 -5.90
N ASN A 344 -2.82 -10.44 -4.84
CA ASN A 344 -3.62 -10.73 -3.65
C ASN A 344 -5.13 -10.72 -3.94
N LYS A 345 -5.63 -9.76 -4.73
CA LYS A 345 -7.04 -9.76 -5.16
C LYS A 345 -7.38 -10.97 -6.03
N LEU A 346 -6.53 -11.29 -7.01
CA LEU A 346 -6.71 -12.46 -7.88
C LEU A 346 -6.67 -13.78 -7.11
N ASN A 347 -5.75 -13.93 -6.15
CA ASN A 347 -5.66 -15.15 -5.33
C ASN A 347 -6.93 -15.33 -4.49
N ASN A 348 -7.45 -14.26 -3.89
CA ASN A 348 -8.71 -14.30 -3.15
C ASN A 348 -9.86 -14.71 -4.08
N PHE A 349 -9.92 -14.14 -5.29
CA PHE A 349 -10.93 -14.49 -6.28
C PHE A 349 -10.83 -15.96 -6.73
N SER A 350 -9.61 -16.43 -7.00
CA SER A 350 -9.36 -17.83 -7.36
C SER A 350 -9.81 -18.79 -6.26
N GLN A 351 -9.57 -18.43 -4.99
CA GLN A 351 -10.01 -19.22 -3.86
C GLN A 351 -11.54 -19.31 -3.80
N LEU A 352 -12.25 -18.20 -4.07
CA LEU A 352 -13.71 -18.22 -4.15
C LEU A 352 -14.25 -19.15 -5.22
N LEU A 353 -13.62 -19.18 -6.41
CA LEU A 353 -14.06 -20.09 -7.48
C LEU A 353 -13.92 -21.56 -7.06
N VAL A 354 -12.86 -21.88 -6.31
CA VAL A 354 -12.66 -23.22 -5.73
C VAL A 354 -13.73 -23.52 -4.68
N ASP A 355 -14.04 -22.56 -3.81
CA ASP A 355 -15.04 -22.74 -2.76
C ASP A 355 -16.45 -22.88 -3.36
N MET A 356 -16.79 -22.10 -4.39
CA MET A 356 -18.01 -22.27 -5.19
C MET A 356 -18.09 -23.68 -5.79
N ALA A 357 -17.01 -24.16 -6.41
CA ALA A 357 -16.97 -25.50 -7.00
C ALA A 357 -17.19 -26.59 -5.95
N LYS A 358 -16.55 -26.49 -4.77
CA LYS A 358 -16.77 -27.42 -3.65
C LYS A 358 -18.20 -27.37 -3.12
N THR A 359 -18.80 -26.18 -3.00
CA THR A 359 -20.20 -26.07 -2.57
C THR A 359 -21.14 -26.75 -3.56
N LEU A 360 -20.91 -26.60 -4.86
CA LEU A 360 -21.69 -27.29 -5.90
C LEU A 360 -21.50 -28.83 -5.86
N GLU A 361 -20.28 -29.31 -5.61
CA GLU A 361 -19.99 -30.74 -5.48
C GLU A 361 -20.66 -31.36 -4.24
N ASN A 362 -20.53 -30.71 -3.08
CA ASN A 362 -21.18 -31.16 -1.84
C ASN A 362 -22.72 -31.17 -1.93
N LEU A 363 -23.30 -30.22 -2.67
CA LEU A 363 -24.74 -30.19 -2.91
C LEU A 363 -25.19 -31.36 -3.82
N ALA A 364 -24.36 -31.79 -4.76
CA ALA A 364 -24.68 -32.87 -5.71
C ALA A 364 -24.67 -34.28 -5.08
N ASP A 365 -23.86 -34.53 -4.05
CA ASP A 365 -23.75 -35.86 -3.42
C ASP A 365 -25.01 -36.27 -2.65
N ASN A 366 -25.79 -35.31 -2.12
CA ASN A 366 -27.07 -35.58 -1.45
C ASN A 366 -28.18 -36.00 -2.44
N ASP A 367 -28.03 -35.75 -3.73
CA ASP A 367 -29.07 -36.05 -4.75
C ASP A 367 -29.13 -37.53 -5.14
N LYS A 368 -28.04 -38.30 -4.99
CA LYS A 368 -28.05 -39.76 -5.26
C LYS A 368 -29.02 -40.52 -4.36
N LEU A 369 -29.29 -40.00 -3.15
CA LEU A 369 -30.26 -40.57 -2.22
C LEU A 369 -31.72 -40.20 -2.57
N ARG A 370 -31.94 -39.06 -3.24
CA ARG A 370 -33.27 -38.54 -3.61
C ARG A 370 -33.82 -39.01 -4.95
N LEU A 371 -32.97 -39.50 -5.86
CA LEU A 371 -33.41 -40.19 -7.07
C LEU A 371 -34.30 -41.41 -6.77
N LYS A 372 -34.12 -42.06 -5.60
CA LYS A 372 -34.99 -43.14 -5.10
C LYS A 372 -36.40 -42.68 -4.71
N THR A 373 -36.62 -41.40 -4.44
CA THR A 373 -37.95 -40.87 -4.09
C THR A 373 -38.73 -40.50 -5.35
N LYS A 374 -38.07 -40.12 -6.44
CA LYS A 374 -38.76 -39.80 -7.72
C LYS A 374 -39.16 -41.02 -8.54
N SER A 375 -38.60 -42.20 -8.28
CA SER A 375 -39.21 -43.44 -8.75
C SER A 375 -40.62 -43.60 -8.18
N SER A 376 -40.95 -43.02 -7.01
CA SER A 376 -42.31 -43.08 -6.44
C SER A 376 -43.34 -42.36 -7.31
N ALA A 377 -43.05 -41.14 -7.76
CA ALA A 377 -43.99 -40.37 -8.56
C ALA A 377 -44.24 -41.01 -9.94
N ILE A 378 -43.21 -41.63 -10.53
CA ILE A 378 -43.34 -42.36 -11.79
C ILE A 378 -44.13 -43.66 -11.56
N VAL A 379 -43.88 -44.37 -10.45
CA VAL A 379 -44.63 -45.56 -10.03
C VAL A 379 -46.10 -45.22 -9.77
N GLU A 380 -46.38 -44.10 -9.10
CA GLU A 380 -47.73 -43.59 -8.84
C GLU A 380 -48.44 -43.19 -10.14
N ASN A 381 -47.77 -42.48 -11.05
CA ASN A 381 -48.33 -42.13 -12.35
C ASN A 381 -48.66 -43.38 -13.19
N LEU A 382 -47.75 -44.36 -13.22
CA LEU A 382 -47.97 -45.64 -13.88
C LEU A 382 -49.13 -46.41 -13.22
N ALA A 383 -49.19 -46.41 -11.88
CA ALA A 383 -50.27 -47.01 -11.12
C ALA A 383 -51.61 -46.32 -11.40
N ASP A 384 -51.66 -45.01 -11.53
CA ASP A 384 -52.89 -44.28 -11.83
C ASP A 384 -53.36 -44.56 -13.25
N ARG A 385 -52.47 -44.65 -14.24
CA ARG A 385 -52.84 -45.01 -15.62
C ARG A 385 -53.39 -46.43 -15.76
N VAL A 386 -52.87 -47.38 -14.98
CA VAL A 386 -53.13 -48.81 -15.21
C VAL A 386 -54.01 -49.44 -14.12
N CYS A 387 -53.79 -49.07 -12.87
CA CYS A 387 -54.42 -49.67 -11.68
C CYS A 387 -55.68 -48.94 -11.22
N SER A 388 -55.92 -47.68 -11.59
CA SER A 388 -57.09 -46.89 -11.15
C SER A 388 -58.43 -47.59 -11.42
N GLY A 389 -58.60 -48.17 -12.62
CA GLY A 389 -59.75 -49.00 -13.01
C GLY A 389 -59.49 -50.50 -12.99
N CYS A 390 -58.65 -51.01 -12.08
CA CYS A 390 -58.33 -52.45 -11.97
C CYS A 390 -59.03 -53.12 -10.79
N ASN A 391 -59.65 -54.28 -11.02
CA ASN A 391 -60.37 -55.04 -9.99
C ASN A 391 -59.47 -55.51 -8.84
N MET A 392 -58.15 -55.64 -9.06
CA MET A 392 -57.17 -56.08 -8.06
C MET A 392 -56.48 -54.93 -7.31
N LYS A 393 -56.88 -53.66 -7.53
CA LYS A 393 -56.23 -52.48 -6.92
C LYS A 393 -56.14 -52.56 -5.40
N SER A 394 -57.18 -53.04 -4.72
CA SER A 394 -57.23 -53.14 -3.26
C SER A 394 -56.20 -54.13 -2.70
N ILE A 395 -55.95 -55.24 -3.40
CA ILE A 395 -54.97 -56.24 -2.98
C ILE A 395 -53.55 -55.71 -3.20
N CYS A 396 -53.26 -55.20 -4.41
CA CYS A 396 -51.93 -54.69 -4.76
C CYS A 396 -51.52 -53.47 -3.94
N TRP A 397 -52.39 -52.46 -3.78
CA TRP A 397 -52.03 -51.17 -3.19
C TRP A 397 -52.41 -50.99 -1.71
N LYS A 398 -53.31 -51.81 -1.13
CA LYS A 398 -53.63 -51.75 0.32
C LYS A 398 -53.01 -52.89 1.13
N ARG A 399 -52.92 -54.11 0.58
CA ARG A 399 -52.43 -55.29 1.32
C ARG A 399 -50.96 -55.62 1.00
N GLU A 400 -50.56 -55.49 -0.26
CA GLU A 400 -49.21 -55.82 -0.75
C GLU A 400 -48.49 -54.61 -1.36
N SER A 401 -48.66 -53.41 -0.77
CA SER A 401 -48.16 -52.15 -1.33
C SER A 401 -46.65 -52.16 -1.55
N PHE A 402 -45.88 -52.69 -0.60
CA PHE A 402 -44.42 -52.75 -0.66
C PHE A 402 -43.91 -53.58 -1.86
N TYR A 403 -44.44 -54.80 -2.04
CA TYR A 403 -44.04 -55.69 -3.15
C TYR A 403 -44.47 -55.14 -4.51
N THR A 404 -45.69 -54.59 -4.59
CA THR A 404 -46.20 -53.96 -5.82
C THR A 404 -45.35 -52.77 -6.22
N TYR A 405 -45.00 -51.91 -5.26
CA TYR A 405 -44.18 -50.73 -5.50
C TYR A 405 -42.75 -51.10 -5.95
N SER A 406 -42.14 -52.09 -5.30
CA SER A 406 -40.81 -52.59 -5.69
C SER A 406 -40.82 -53.15 -7.10
N ALA A 407 -41.83 -53.95 -7.45
CA ALA A 407 -41.93 -54.54 -8.79
C ALA A 407 -42.20 -53.47 -9.86
N PHE A 408 -43.02 -52.45 -9.58
CA PHE A 408 -43.24 -51.34 -10.51
C PHE A 408 -41.95 -50.53 -10.72
N SER A 409 -41.18 -50.30 -9.64
CA SER A 409 -39.89 -49.62 -9.71
C SER A 409 -38.89 -50.39 -10.58
N GLU A 410 -38.77 -51.71 -10.35
CA GLU A 410 -37.90 -52.59 -11.11
C GLU A 410 -38.30 -52.68 -12.60
N LEU A 411 -39.60 -52.70 -12.89
CA LEU A 411 -40.11 -52.67 -14.28
C LEU A 411 -39.66 -51.39 -14.99
N ILE A 412 -39.81 -50.22 -14.35
CA ILE A 412 -39.40 -48.94 -14.93
C ILE A 412 -37.87 -48.93 -15.16
N GLU A 413 -37.08 -49.42 -14.21
CA GLU A 413 -35.62 -49.49 -14.30
C GLU A 413 -35.14 -50.41 -15.45
N ASN A 414 -35.79 -51.57 -15.63
CA ASN A 414 -35.50 -52.49 -16.72
C ASN A 414 -35.79 -51.89 -18.10
N TYR A 415 -36.86 -51.11 -18.22
CA TYR A 415 -37.20 -50.42 -19.47
C TYR A 415 -36.30 -49.20 -19.73
N GLN A 416 -35.87 -48.47 -18.70
CA GLN A 416 -34.86 -47.42 -18.82
C GLN A 416 -33.51 -47.97 -19.29
N SER A 417 -33.09 -49.12 -18.75
CA SER A 417 -31.84 -49.80 -19.09
C SER A 417 -31.89 -50.57 -20.42
N LYS A 418 -32.98 -50.46 -21.18
CA LYS A 418 -33.24 -51.18 -22.44
C LYS A 418 -33.21 -52.71 -22.33
N LYS A 419 -33.36 -53.27 -21.12
CA LYS A 419 -33.38 -54.73 -20.88
C LYS A 419 -34.73 -55.36 -21.21
N GLN A 420 -35.82 -54.59 -21.24
CA GLN A 420 -37.19 -55.05 -21.57
C GLN A 420 -37.65 -56.28 -20.76
N GLU A 421 -37.09 -56.49 -19.57
CA GLU A 421 -37.44 -57.59 -18.68
C GLU A 421 -38.56 -57.18 -17.71
N VAL A 422 -39.53 -58.07 -17.53
CA VAL A 422 -40.67 -57.84 -16.64
C VAL A 422 -40.39 -58.55 -15.30
N PRO A 423 -40.51 -57.87 -14.15
CA PRO A 423 -40.30 -58.49 -12.85
C PRO A 423 -41.27 -59.64 -12.58
N TYR A 424 -40.77 -60.69 -11.91
CA TYR A 424 -41.51 -61.92 -11.63
C TYR A 424 -42.85 -61.68 -10.92
N GLU A 425 -42.90 -60.74 -9.96
CA GLU A 425 -44.13 -60.41 -9.22
C GLU A 425 -45.23 -59.82 -10.13
N ILE A 426 -44.85 -59.02 -11.13
CA ILE A 426 -45.78 -58.48 -12.12
C ILE A 426 -46.20 -59.57 -13.09
N GLU A 427 -45.28 -60.42 -13.51
CA GLU A 427 -45.55 -61.51 -14.45
C GLU A 427 -46.53 -62.54 -13.88
N ARG A 428 -46.42 -62.84 -12.58
CA ARG A 428 -47.29 -63.79 -11.88
C ARG A 428 -48.68 -63.23 -11.57
N LYS A 429 -48.79 -61.95 -11.18
CA LYS A 429 -50.01 -61.41 -10.54
C LYS A 429 -50.78 -60.39 -11.37
N CYS A 430 -50.18 -59.71 -12.35
CA CYS A 430 -50.81 -58.59 -13.04
C CYS A 430 -51.75 -59.03 -14.17
N ILE A 431 -53.05 -58.78 -14.00
CA ILE A 431 -54.09 -59.10 -15.01
C ILE A 431 -54.02 -58.15 -16.23
N LYS A 432 -53.51 -56.92 -16.03
CA LYS A 432 -53.36 -55.88 -17.08
C LYS A 432 -51.90 -55.78 -17.58
N ARG A 433 -51.19 -56.90 -17.73
CA ARG A 433 -49.75 -56.94 -18.10
C ARG A 433 -49.43 -56.16 -19.38
N SER A 434 -50.17 -56.38 -20.46
CA SER A 434 -49.92 -55.71 -21.75
C SER A 434 -50.12 -54.19 -21.65
N ALA A 435 -51.14 -53.74 -20.92
CA ALA A 435 -51.38 -52.33 -20.67
C ALA A 435 -50.31 -51.72 -19.75
N LEU A 436 -49.84 -52.46 -18.74
CA LEU A 436 -48.77 -52.01 -17.85
C LEU A 436 -47.44 -51.83 -18.61
N ILE A 437 -47.05 -52.83 -19.40
CA ILE A 437 -45.85 -52.78 -20.24
C ILE A 437 -45.95 -51.63 -21.25
N LYS A 438 -47.07 -51.52 -21.97
CA LYS A 438 -47.26 -50.45 -22.96
C LYS A 438 -47.24 -49.07 -22.34
N ASN A 439 -47.89 -48.85 -21.18
CA ASN A 439 -47.82 -47.56 -20.49
C ASN A 439 -46.44 -47.30 -19.88
N THR A 440 -45.70 -48.33 -19.49
CA THR A 440 -44.30 -48.17 -19.03
C THR A 440 -43.41 -47.79 -20.19
N GLU A 441 -43.54 -48.48 -21.34
CA GLU A 441 -42.90 -48.10 -22.58
C GLU A 441 -43.30 -46.70 -23.00
N ASP A 442 -44.57 -46.32 -22.93
CA ASP A 442 -45.01 -44.99 -23.28
C ASP A 442 -44.49 -43.97 -22.27
N ILE A 443 -44.40 -44.24 -20.97
CA ILE A 443 -43.83 -43.30 -19.99
C ILE A 443 -42.31 -43.13 -20.17
N VAL A 444 -41.60 -44.23 -20.50
CA VAL A 444 -40.15 -44.24 -20.70
C VAL A 444 -39.76 -43.73 -22.09
N LYS A 445 -40.52 -44.08 -23.14
CA LYS A 445 -40.37 -43.56 -24.51
C LYS A 445 -40.91 -42.15 -24.66
N ASN A 446 -41.95 -41.77 -23.90
CA ASN A 446 -42.42 -40.40 -23.93
C ASN A 446 -41.32 -39.51 -23.43
N TYR A 447 -41.19 -38.44 -24.19
CA TYR A 447 -40.35 -37.28 -24.05
C TYR A 447 -40.16 -36.77 -22.61
N ILE A 448 -41.03 -37.08 -21.64
CA ILE A 448 -41.02 -36.54 -20.27
C ILE A 448 -39.66 -36.69 -19.57
N ILE A 449 -39.02 -37.87 -19.59
CA ILE A 449 -37.72 -38.03 -18.91
C ILE A 449 -36.62 -37.27 -19.68
N ASP A 450 -36.53 -37.45 -21.00
CA ASP A 450 -35.53 -36.80 -21.85
C ASP A 450 -35.73 -35.27 -21.93
N GLU A 451 -36.96 -34.78 -21.87
CA GLU A 451 -37.37 -33.38 -21.90
C GLU A 451 -37.17 -32.73 -20.54
N MET A 452 -37.46 -33.42 -19.44
CA MET A 452 -37.04 -32.98 -18.10
C MET A 452 -35.52 -32.85 -18.05
N TRP A 453 -34.76 -33.85 -18.51
CA TRP A 453 -33.30 -33.75 -18.56
C TRP A 453 -32.81 -32.66 -19.52
N ARG A 454 -33.44 -32.47 -20.69
CA ARG A 454 -33.09 -31.40 -21.64
C ARG A 454 -33.38 -30.01 -21.09
N ASN A 455 -34.55 -29.80 -20.47
CA ASN A 455 -34.92 -28.54 -19.84
C ASN A 455 -33.99 -28.25 -18.66
N ARG A 456 -33.66 -29.26 -17.83
CA ARG A 456 -32.70 -29.11 -16.74
C ARG A 456 -31.28 -28.83 -17.22
N LEU A 457 -30.80 -29.52 -18.26
CA LEU A 457 -29.52 -29.22 -18.88
C LEU A 457 -29.51 -27.83 -19.52
N SER A 458 -30.65 -27.36 -20.04
CA SER A 458 -30.80 -25.99 -20.54
C SER A 458 -30.74 -24.96 -19.41
N GLU A 459 -31.46 -25.19 -18.30
CA GLU A 459 -31.41 -24.37 -17.09
C GLU A 459 -29.99 -24.30 -16.50
N CYS A 460 -29.32 -25.45 -16.34
CA CYS A 460 -27.93 -25.50 -15.87
C CYS A 460 -26.98 -24.79 -16.83
N ARG A 461 -27.14 -24.94 -18.16
CA ARG A 461 -26.31 -24.22 -19.14
C ARG A 461 -26.54 -22.71 -19.11
N GLN A 462 -27.79 -22.28 -18.96
CA GLN A 462 -28.14 -20.86 -18.83
C GLN A 462 -27.58 -20.29 -17.53
N PHE A 463 -27.72 -20.99 -16.41
CA PHE A 463 -27.13 -20.63 -15.12
C PHE A 463 -25.61 -20.52 -15.21
N LEU A 464 -24.92 -21.56 -15.72
CA LEU A 464 -23.47 -21.54 -15.88
C LEU A 464 -23.03 -20.41 -16.80
N GLY A 465 -23.77 -20.16 -17.89
CA GLY A 465 -23.54 -19.02 -18.77
C GLY A 465 -23.64 -17.68 -18.04
N THR A 466 -24.68 -17.48 -17.23
CA THR A 466 -24.83 -16.27 -16.41
C THR A 466 -23.73 -16.14 -15.37
N GLN A 467 -23.31 -17.23 -14.71
CA GLN A 467 -22.22 -17.16 -13.74
C GLN A 467 -20.85 -16.90 -14.38
N ILE A 468 -20.56 -17.50 -15.55
CA ILE A 468 -19.36 -17.19 -16.32
C ILE A 468 -19.37 -15.71 -16.74
N SER A 469 -20.52 -15.19 -17.14
CA SER A 469 -20.67 -13.76 -17.44
C SER A 469 -20.46 -12.88 -16.22
N ASN A 470 -21.01 -13.24 -15.06
CA ASN A 470 -20.81 -12.49 -13.81
C ASN A 470 -19.34 -12.52 -13.37
N ILE A 471 -18.68 -13.68 -13.49
CA ILE A 471 -17.24 -13.84 -13.28
C ILE A 471 -16.46 -12.92 -14.22
N SER A 472 -16.81 -12.90 -15.51
CA SER A 472 -16.19 -12.01 -16.49
C SER A 472 -16.34 -10.54 -16.11
N ASN A 473 -17.54 -10.11 -15.74
CA ASN A 473 -17.81 -8.74 -15.31
C ASN A 473 -17.03 -8.37 -14.05
N SER A 474 -16.88 -9.28 -13.08
CA SER A 474 -16.09 -9.01 -11.88
C SER A 474 -14.59 -8.99 -12.14
N VAL A 475 -14.09 -9.77 -13.10
CA VAL A 475 -12.72 -9.63 -13.59
C VAL A 475 -12.55 -8.29 -14.30
N GLU A 476 -13.53 -7.85 -15.09
CA GLU A 476 -13.53 -6.54 -15.74
C GLU A 476 -13.49 -5.41 -14.69
N GLU A 477 -14.36 -5.44 -13.67
CA GLU A 477 -14.33 -4.50 -12.53
C GLU A 477 -12.96 -4.52 -11.82
N MET A 478 -12.37 -5.70 -11.59
CA MET A 478 -11.02 -5.79 -11.01
C MET A 478 -9.95 -5.17 -11.91
N THR A 479 -10.09 -5.25 -13.24
CA THR A 479 -9.16 -4.60 -14.18
C THR A 479 -9.40 -3.09 -14.28
N GLU A 480 -10.65 -2.63 -14.22
CA GLU A 480 -11.00 -1.22 -14.15
C GLU A 480 -10.46 -0.58 -12.87
N ASP A 481 -10.52 -1.28 -11.73
CA ASP A 481 -9.94 -0.84 -10.46
C ASP A 481 -8.45 -0.51 -10.56
N ILE A 482 -7.71 -1.27 -11.36
CA ILE A 482 -6.28 -1.07 -11.61
C ILE A 482 -6.08 0.16 -12.50
N ASN A 483 -6.91 0.29 -13.53
CA ASN A 483 -6.76 1.33 -14.54
C ASN A 483 -7.23 2.72 -14.04
N SER A 484 -8.19 2.80 -13.12
CA SER A 484 -8.94 4.03 -12.88
C SER A 484 -8.77 4.73 -11.52
N ASN A 485 -8.39 4.05 -10.42
CA ASN A 485 -8.73 4.60 -9.09
C ASN A 485 -7.65 4.64 -7.99
N ILE A 486 -6.42 4.16 -8.23
CA ILE A 486 -5.34 4.32 -7.24
C ILE A 486 -4.64 5.67 -7.47
N LYS A 487 -5.08 6.72 -6.77
CA LYS A 487 -4.39 8.03 -6.80
C LYS A 487 -3.17 7.99 -5.89
N PHE A 488 -1.99 7.93 -6.50
CA PHE A 488 -0.74 7.88 -5.75
C PHE A 488 -0.40 9.22 -5.10
N ASN A 489 -0.03 9.19 -3.82
CA ASN A 489 0.22 10.41 -3.05
C ASN A 489 1.72 10.56 -2.72
N LYS A 490 2.49 10.94 -3.74
CA LYS A 490 3.96 11.09 -3.62
C LYS A 490 4.37 12.22 -2.65
N TYR A 491 3.51 13.22 -2.47
CA TYR A 491 3.74 14.31 -1.52
C TYR A 491 3.77 13.77 -0.08
N VAL A 492 2.71 13.06 0.33
CA VAL A 492 2.63 12.43 1.66
C VAL A 492 3.73 11.38 1.85
N GLU A 493 4.04 10.61 0.81
CA GLU A 493 5.14 9.64 0.83
C GLU A 493 6.49 10.29 1.16
N ASN A 494 6.79 11.44 0.55
CA ASN A 494 8.02 12.19 0.81
C ASN A 494 8.05 12.82 2.21
N ASP A 495 6.91 13.33 2.70
CA ASP A 495 6.81 13.87 4.05
C ASP A 495 7.00 12.79 5.13
N ILE A 496 6.44 11.59 4.91
CA ILE A 496 6.65 10.44 5.79
C ILE A 496 8.13 10.02 5.76
N ARG A 497 8.76 9.95 4.58
CA ARG A 497 10.20 9.67 4.49
C ARG A 497 11.02 10.71 5.25
N ARG A 498 10.66 11.99 5.14
CA ARG A 498 11.34 13.08 5.84
C ARG A 498 11.20 12.95 7.36
N ILE A 499 10.02 12.64 7.89
CA ILE A 499 9.81 12.48 9.33
C ILE A 499 10.53 11.23 9.87
N LEU A 500 10.51 10.12 9.13
CA LEU A 500 11.21 8.90 9.52
C LEU A 500 12.72 9.13 9.57
N ASN A 501 13.28 9.79 8.55
CA ASN A 501 14.70 10.15 8.53
C ASN A 501 15.08 11.13 9.64
N LYS A 502 14.24 12.13 9.93
CA LYS A 502 14.46 13.09 11.04
C LYS A 502 14.54 12.37 12.40
N ASN A 503 13.77 11.30 12.57
CA ASN A 503 13.74 10.49 13.79
C ASN A 503 14.70 9.29 13.76
N ASN A 504 15.60 9.19 12.76
CA ASN A 504 16.54 8.08 12.56
C ASN A 504 15.88 6.69 12.49
N ILE A 505 14.64 6.61 12.00
CA ILE A 505 13.93 5.35 11.80
C ILE A 505 14.32 4.79 10.44
N LYS A 506 14.96 3.62 10.43
CA LYS A 506 15.31 2.91 9.20
C LYS A 506 14.05 2.26 8.61
N TYR A 507 13.81 2.50 7.33
CA TYR A 507 12.76 1.87 6.55
C TYR A 507 13.36 1.33 5.25
N ARG A 508 12.79 0.24 4.72
CA ARG A 508 13.14 -0.28 3.39
C ARG A 508 12.36 0.47 2.32
N ASP A 509 11.05 0.51 2.49
CA ASP A 509 10.17 1.18 1.56
C ASP A 509 8.96 1.84 2.23
N VAL A 510 8.48 2.91 1.61
CA VAL A 510 7.25 3.65 1.97
C VAL A 510 6.49 3.86 0.69
N PHE A 511 5.25 3.40 0.66
CA PHE A 511 4.35 3.50 -0.47
C PHE A 511 3.01 4.07 -0.01
N CYS A 512 2.59 5.18 -0.62
CA CYS A 512 1.36 5.87 -0.23
C CYS A 512 0.42 6.03 -1.42
N TYR A 513 -0.83 5.63 -1.23
CA TYR A 513 -1.88 5.74 -2.24
C TYR A 513 -3.22 6.05 -1.60
N ASN A 514 -4.12 6.65 -2.37
CA ASN A 514 -5.51 6.76 -1.98
C ASN A 514 -6.29 5.61 -2.62
N ASP A 515 -7.14 4.98 -1.81
CA ASP A 515 -8.11 3.98 -2.27
C ASP A 515 -9.28 4.64 -3.03
N LYS A 516 -10.21 3.85 -3.59
CA LYS A 516 -11.39 4.33 -4.36
C LYS A 516 -12.20 5.40 -3.64
N LYS A 517 -12.34 5.28 -2.31
CA LYS A 517 -13.07 6.24 -1.45
C LYS A 517 -12.21 7.47 -1.06
N GLU A 518 -11.11 7.72 -1.77
CA GLU A 518 -10.10 8.77 -1.49
C GLU A 518 -9.43 8.70 -0.11
N ARG A 519 -9.47 7.53 0.52
CA ARG A 519 -8.85 7.28 1.83
C ARG A 519 -7.36 6.99 1.65
N LEU A 520 -6.54 7.62 2.47
CA LEU A 520 -5.09 7.46 2.46
C LEU A 520 -4.69 6.10 3.04
N MET A 521 -3.94 5.35 2.25
CA MET A 521 -3.35 4.06 2.60
C MET A 521 -1.83 4.18 2.54
N ILE A 522 -1.16 3.70 3.58
CA ILE A 522 0.30 3.77 3.72
C ILE A 522 0.82 2.36 3.96
N LYS A 523 1.50 1.80 2.97
CA LYS A 523 2.25 0.54 3.10
C LYS A 523 3.68 0.89 3.50
N LEU A 524 4.11 0.39 4.65
CA LEU A 524 5.45 0.62 5.19
C LEU A 524 6.17 -0.73 5.38
N SER A 525 7.36 -0.84 4.77
CA SER A 525 8.24 -1.99 4.93
C SER A 525 9.48 -1.60 5.72
N MET A 526 9.76 -2.33 6.79
CA MET A 526 10.89 -2.10 7.70
C MET A 526 11.62 -3.38 8.03
N GLU A 527 12.78 -3.26 8.68
CA GLU A 527 13.46 -4.43 9.28
C GLU A 527 12.54 -5.07 10.34
N ALA A 528 12.54 -6.40 10.40
CA ALA A 528 11.68 -7.17 11.30
C ALA A 528 11.74 -6.63 12.74
N CYS A 529 10.59 -6.22 13.27
CA CYS A 529 10.52 -5.59 14.59
C CYS A 529 10.67 -6.60 15.75
N GLY A 530 10.66 -7.90 15.45
CA GLY A 530 10.81 -9.00 16.41
C GLY A 530 9.72 -8.99 17.50
N GLY A 531 8.49 -8.62 17.15
CA GLY A 531 7.35 -8.54 18.07
C GLY A 531 7.33 -7.33 19.00
N LYS A 532 8.31 -6.41 18.93
CA LYS A 532 8.36 -5.22 19.80
C LYS A 532 7.35 -4.13 19.44
N GLN A 533 6.59 -4.31 18.36
CA GLN A 533 5.57 -3.36 17.87
C GLN A 533 6.08 -1.91 17.73
N LYS A 534 7.33 -1.73 17.28
CA LYS A 534 7.89 -0.40 17.02
C LYS A 534 7.07 0.37 15.97
N CYS A 535 6.52 -0.36 14.99
CA CYS A 535 5.57 0.15 14.00
C CYS A 535 4.38 0.87 14.63
N ILE A 536 3.74 0.27 15.63
CA ILE A 536 2.57 0.86 16.28
C ILE A 536 2.99 1.96 17.26
N LYS A 537 3.97 1.68 18.13
CA LYS A 537 4.28 2.57 19.26
C LYS A 537 5.04 3.84 18.88
N GLN A 538 5.88 3.78 17.84
CA GLN A 538 6.76 4.90 17.45
C GLN A 538 6.37 5.50 16.11
N ILE A 539 5.96 4.69 15.15
CA ILE A 539 5.76 5.14 13.76
C ILE A 539 4.35 5.67 13.53
N LEU A 540 3.32 5.00 14.03
CA LEU A 540 1.93 5.45 13.88
C LEU A 540 1.70 6.89 14.39
N PRO A 541 2.20 7.30 15.59
CA PRO A 541 2.04 8.68 16.05
C PRO A 541 2.73 9.70 15.14
N LEU A 542 3.91 9.36 14.58
CA LEU A 542 4.63 10.22 13.65
C LEU A 542 3.87 10.38 12.33
N ILE A 543 3.25 9.31 11.86
CA ILE A 543 2.43 9.34 10.66
C ILE A 543 1.20 10.22 10.88
N ASN A 544 0.48 10.07 12.01
CA ASN A 544 -0.68 10.92 12.32
C ASN A 544 -0.33 12.41 12.35
N ILE A 545 0.84 12.77 12.88
CA ILE A 545 1.32 14.16 12.90
C ILE A 545 1.58 14.69 11.47
N VAL A 546 2.14 13.85 10.59
CA VAL A 546 2.51 14.25 9.23
C VAL A 546 1.28 14.33 8.32
N THR A 547 0.40 13.34 8.40
CA THR A 547 -0.81 13.28 7.56
C THR A 547 -1.87 14.27 8.02
N GLY A 548 -1.85 14.67 9.30
CA GLY A 548 -2.92 15.47 9.91
C GLY A 548 -4.24 14.69 10.05
N LYS A 549 -4.19 13.36 9.87
CA LYS A 549 -5.33 12.46 9.93
C LYS A 549 -5.15 11.43 11.05
N ILE A 550 -6.25 10.94 11.60
CA ILE A 550 -6.24 9.83 12.56
C ILE A 550 -6.06 8.55 11.77
N MET A 551 -4.88 7.93 11.87
CA MET A 551 -4.57 6.66 11.21
C MET A 551 -4.50 5.53 12.23
N CYS A 552 -4.82 4.31 11.79
CA CYS A 552 -4.65 3.07 12.53
C CYS A 552 -3.87 2.04 11.70
N VAL A 553 -3.41 0.97 12.35
CA VAL A 553 -2.88 -0.18 11.63
C VAL A 553 -4.05 -1.01 11.11
N GLY A 554 -4.01 -1.44 9.86
CA GLY A 554 -5.02 -2.29 9.26
C GLY A 554 -5.08 -3.68 9.93
N ASP A 555 -6.13 -4.43 9.63
CA ASP A 555 -6.48 -5.66 10.37
C ASP A 555 -5.41 -6.77 10.25
N ASP A 556 -4.64 -6.79 9.15
CA ASP A 556 -3.51 -7.71 8.95
C ASP A 556 -2.33 -7.47 9.92
N GLY A 557 -2.34 -6.35 10.65
CA GLY A 557 -1.34 -6.02 11.67
C GLY A 557 0.08 -5.83 11.13
N CYS A 558 1.10 -6.22 11.92
CA CYS A 558 2.49 -6.33 11.44
C CYS A 558 2.73 -7.75 10.95
N ASN A 559 2.80 -7.88 9.63
CA ASN A 559 3.19 -9.11 8.97
C ASN A 559 4.72 -9.21 8.96
N ILE A 560 5.27 -10.15 9.74
CA ILE A 560 6.71 -10.38 9.85
C ILE A 560 7.10 -11.51 8.89
N ASP A 561 7.74 -11.14 7.79
CA ASP A 561 8.35 -12.10 6.87
C ASP A 561 9.72 -12.55 7.43
N ILE A 562 9.77 -13.82 7.83
CA ILE A 562 10.95 -14.46 8.42
C ILE A 562 12.07 -14.60 7.40
N ASN A 563 11.74 -14.88 6.13
CA ASN A 563 12.72 -15.12 5.07
C ASN A 563 13.44 -13.84 4.70
N ASN A 564 12.68 -12.76 4.50
CA ASN A 564 13.22 -11.46 4.11
C ASN A 564 13.65 -10.59 5.30
N LYS A 565 13.38 -11.03 6.54
CA LYS A 565 13.60 -10.29 7.80
C LYS A 565 12.95 -8.91 7.74
N THR A 566 11.71 -8.85 7.26
CA THR A 566 10.92 -7.61 7.11
C THR A 566 9.68 -7.63 7.98
N CYS A 567 9.27 -6.46 8.50
CA CYS A 567 7.90 -6.24 8.95
C CYS A 567 7.23 -5.33 7.93
N ASN A 568 6.15 -5.83 7.33
CA ASN A 568 5.28 -5.07 6.45
C ASN A 568 4.03 -4.70 7.25
N ILE A 569 3.65 -3.42 7.22
CA ILE A 569 2.42 -2.92 7.84
C ILE A 569 1.63 -2.12 6.82
N LEU A 570 0.31 -2.25 6.90
CA LEU A 570 -0.63 -1.35 6.26
C LEU A 570 -1.18 -0.40 7.32
N ILE A 571 -1.08 0.90 7.07
CA ILE A 571 -1.65 1.95 7.91
C ILE A 571 -2.72 2.65 7.09
N GLU A 572 -3.93 2.74 7.65
CA GLU A 572 -5.13 3.25 7.00
C GLU A 572 -5.80 4.32 7.84
N GLU A 573 -6.68 5.12 7.24
CA GLU A 573 -7.49 6.09 7.98
C GLU A 573 -8.40 5.35 8.97
N THR A 574 -8.39 5.78 10.23
CA THR A 574 -9.17 5.15 11.30
C THR A 574 -10.66 5.33 11.03
N PRO A 575 -11.44 4.24 10.98
CA PRO A 575 -12.89 4.34 10.91
C PRO A 575 -13.44 5.09 12.13
N LYS A 576 -14.47 5.91 11.92
CA LYS A 576 -15.11 6.66 13.01
C LYS A 576 -15.86 5.73 13.96
N TYR A 577 -16.51 4.72 13.40
CA TYR A 577 -17.37 3.80 14.13
C TYR A 577 -16.70 2.44 14.30
N HIS A 578 -17.01 1.79 15.43
CA HIS A 578 -16.69 0.41 15.73
C HIS A 578 -17.97 -0.33 16.09
N VAL A 579 -18.11 -1.58 15.67
CA VAL A 579 -19.29 -2.40 15.96
C VAL A 579 -18.89 -3.56 16.86
N ALA A 580 -19.64 -3.79 17.92
CA ALA A 580 -19.52 -5.01 18.72
C ALA A 580 -20.80 -5.83 18.56
N SER A 581 -20.65 -7.06 18.06
CA SER A 581 -21.78 -7.96 17.82
C SER A 581 -21.74 -9.17 18.74
N TYR A 582 -22.92 -9.64 19.09
CA TYR A 582 -23.13 -10.92 19.76
C TYR A 582 -24.27 -11.66 19.07
N ALA A 583 -24.12 -12.97 18.93
CA ALA A 583 -25.15 -13.83 18.37
C ALA A 583 -25.56 -14.89 19.39
N GLY A 584 -26.86 -15.09 19.50
CA GLY A 584 -27.46 -16.12 20.33
C GLY A 584 -28.29 -17.04 19.46
N ARG A 585 -28.25 -18.34 19.78
CA ARG A 585 -28.97 -19.38 19.04
C ARG A 585 -29.65 -20.36 19.99
N LEU A 586 -30.80 -20.86 19.58
CA LEU A 586 -31.51 -21.92 20.26
C LEU A 586 -32.09 -22.88 19.22
N CYS A 587 -31.88 -24.18 19.41
CA CYS A 587 -32.44 -25.19 18.50
C CYS A 587 -33.92 -25.39 18.78
N LYS A 588 -34.66 -25.79 17.75
CA LYS A 588 -36.00 -26.37 17.89
C LYS A 588 -36.01 -27.53 18.90
N ASP A 589 -37.08 -27.62 19.69
CA ASP A 589 -37.23 -28.66 20.70
C ASP A 589 -37.23 -30.06 20.04
N GLY A 590 -36.30 -30.92 20.47
CA GLY A 590 -36.07 -32.26 19.90
C GLY A 590 -34.93 -32.34 18.89
N GLU A 591 -34.44 -31.22 18.37
CA GLU A 591 -33.30 -31.17 17.45
C GLU A 591 -31.98 -30.86 18.20
N LYS A 592 -30.87 -31.39 17.68
CA LYS A 592 -29.52 -31.15 18.25
C LYS A 592 -28.73 -30.07 17.50
N LEU A 593 -29.13 -29.78 16.27
CA LEU A 593 -28.46 -28.86 15.36
C LEU A 593 -29.50 -27.84 14.90
N ASN A 594 -29.10 -26.58 14.86
CA ASN A 594 -29.96 -25.48 14.45
C ASN A 594 -29.77 -25.22 12.94
N GLY A 595 -30.88 -25.07 12.23
CA GLY A 595 -30.99 -24.88 10.79
C GLY A 595 -30.57 -23.50 10.29
N ASP A 596 -30.50 -22.49 11.16
CA ASP A 596 -30.06 -21.15 10.80
C ASP A 596 -28.54 -21.06 10.72
N SER A 597 -28.02 -20.05 10.03
CA SER A 597 -26.61 -19.68 10.07
C SER A 597 -26.47 -18.17 10.06
N TYR A 598 -25.36 -17.68 10.62
CA TYR A 598 -25.07 -16.26 10.66
C TYR A 598 -23.57 -16.01 10.55
N VAL A 599 -23.21 -14.81 10.11
CA VAL A 599 -21.85 -14.28 10.20
C VAL A 599 -21.92 -12.79 10.43
N PHE A 600 -20.94 -12.25 11.16
CA PHE A 600 -20.67 -10.83 11.19
C PHE A 600 -19.16 -10.62 11.12
N ASP A 601 -18.71 -9.69 10.29
CA ASP A 601 -17.29 -9.42 10.13
C ASP A 601 -17.03 -8.02 9.56
N LYS A 602 -15.82 -7.51 9.80
CA LYS A 602 -15.31 -6.27 9.20
C LYS A 602 -14.65 -6.60 7.86
N LEU A 603 -14.99 -5.80 6.84
CA LEU A 603 -14.46 -5.92 5.49
C LEU A 603 -13.31 -4.93 5.26
N LYS A 604 -12.44 -5.27 4.29
CA LYS A 604 -11.28 -4.44 3.92
C LYS A 604 -11.66 -3.07 3.34
N ASP A 605 -12.89 -2.94 2.84
CA ASP A 605 -13.42 -1.66 2.36
C ASP A 605 -13.93 -0.77 3.49
N GLY A 606 -13.83 -1.21 4.75
CA GLY A 606 -14.27 -0.49 5.94
C GLY A 606 -15.76 -0.59 6.22
N SER A 607 -16.48 -1.50 5.56
CA SER A 607 -17.85 -1.85 5.97
C SER A 607 -17.87 -3.02 6.94
N TYR A 608 -18.89 -3.07 7.81
CA TYR A 608 -19.14 -4.15 8.74
C TYR A 608 -20.43 -4.85 8.35
N ILE A 609 -20.34 -6.13 8.02
CA ILE A 609 -21.50 -6.91 7.57
C ILE A 609 -22.05 -7.75 8.70
N THR A 610 -23.36 -7.97 8.68
CA THR A 610 -24.04 -8.99 9.46
C THR A 610 -25.00 -9.71 8.52
N VAL A 611 -24.90 -11.03 8.44
CA VAL A 611 -25.74 -11.88 7.59
C VAL A 611 -26.41 -12.92 8.47
N ILE A 612 -27.71 -13.14 8.27
CA ILE A 612 -28.47 -14.27 8.79
C ILE A 612 -29.11 -14.98 7.60
N SER A 613 -29.01 -16.30 7.58
CA SER A 613 -29.74 -17.14 6.64
C SER A 613 -30.46 -18.22 7.44
N ASP A 614 -31.75 -18.37 7.18
CA ASP A 614 -32.55 -19.47 7.70
C ASP A 614 -32.80 -20.46 6.56
N GLY A 615 -32.45 -21.72 6.83
CA GLY A 615 -32.55 -22.82 5.88
C GLY A 615 -33.89 -23.52 6.08
N MET A 616 -34.58 -23.82 4.98
CA MET A 616 -35.93 -24.39 5.05
C MET A 616 -35.97 -25.68 5.89
N GLY A 617 -36.80 -25.70 6.92
CA GLY A 617 -36.97 -26.84 7.82
C GLY A 617 -36.15 -26.69 9.11
N SER A 618 -35.73 -27.80 9.71
CA SER A 618 -34.94 -27.77 10.95
C SER A 618 -33.95 -28.92 10.96
N GLY A 619 -32.82 -28.75 11.65
CA GLY A 619 -31.81 -29.80 11.78
C GLY A 619 -30.66 -29.72 10.77
N PRO A 620 -29.93 -30.83 10.53
CA PRO A 620 -28.63 -30.81 9.85
C PRO A 620 -28.68 -30.42 8.38
N GLU A 621 -29.75 -30.77 7.65
CA GLU A 621 -29.88 -30.43 6.22
C GLU A 621 -30.11 -28.93 6.04
N ALA A 622 -31.07 -28.35 6.76
CA ALA A 622 -31.30 -26.91 6.82
C ALA A 622 -30.03 -26.13 7.22
N GLY A 623 -29.31 -26.64 8.22
CA GLY A 623 -28.06 -26.04 8.69
C GLY A 623 -26.93 -26.08 7.65
N GLN A 624 -26.85 -27.11 6.79
CA GLN A 624 -25.87 -27.15 5.70
C GLN A 624 -26.18 -26.09 4.63
N GLU A 625 -27.47 -25.90 4.32
CA GLU A 625 -27.92 -24.94 3.32
C GLU A 625 -27.70 -23.50 3.76
N SER A 626 -28.15 -23.14 4.95
CA SER A 626 -27.95 -21.79 5.49
C SER A 626 -26.46 -21.47 5.64
N ASN A 627 -25.65 -22.43 6.07
CA ASN A 627 -24.21 -22.25 6.24
C ASN A 627 -23.51 -22.07 4.89
N ALA A 628 -23.88 -22.83 3.87
CA ALA A 628 -23.35 -22.64 2.51
C ALA A 628 -23.69 -21.25 1.97
N SER A 629 -24.93 -20.79 2.14
CA SER A 629 -25.37 -19.45 1.75
C SER A 629 -24.57 -18.33 2.43
N VAL A 630 -24.40 -18.42 3.76
CA VAL A 630 -23.67 -17.43 4.54
C VAL A 630 -22.18 -17.38 4.15
N ASN A 631 -21.52 -18.55 4.04
CA ASN A 631 -20.10 -18.62 3.69
C ASN A 631 -19.83 -18.09 2.28
N LEU A 632 -20.72 -18.38 1.31
CA LEU A 632 -20.57 -17.86 -0.05
C LEU A 632 -20.67 -16.34 -0.08
N ILE A 633 -21.66 -15.75 0.61
CA ILE A 633 -21.79 -14.29 0.71
C ILE A 633 -20.56 -13.67 1.35
N GLU A 634 -20.13 -14.21 2.50
CA GLU A 634 -18.94 -13.74 3.20
C GLU A 634 -17.73 -13.75 2.27
N GLY A 635 -17.54 -14.87 1.55
CA GLY A 635 -16.49 -15.04 0.56
C GLY A 635 -16.53 -13.97 -0.53
N PHE A 636 -17.66 -13.83 -1.25
CA PHE A 636 -17.83 -12.84 -2.32
C PHE A 636 -17.52 -11.43 -1.86
N VAL A 637 -18.11 -11.01 -0.73
CA VAL A 637 -17.93 -9.66 -0.24
C VAL A 637 -16.49 -9.43 0.25
N LYS A 638 -15.85 -10.43 0.87
CA LYS A 638 -14.41 -10.36 1.23
C LYS A 638 -13.47 -10.27 0.03
N ALA A 639 -13.83 -10.88 -1.11
CA ALA A 639 -13.06 -10.73 -2.34
C ALA A 639 -13.33 -9.40 -3.07
N GLY A 640 -14.24 -8.57 -2.56
CA GLY A 640 -14.53 -7.23 -3.08
C GLY A 640 -15.65 -7.17 -4.11
N PHE A 641 -16.47 -8.21 -4.22
CA PHE A 641 -17.67 -8.20 -5.06
C PHE A 641 -18.74 -7.28 -4.45
N SER A 642 -19.58 -6.71 -5.30
CA SER A 642 -20.76 -5.98 -4.82
C SER A 642 -21.67 -6.92 -4.02
N LYS A 643 -22.25 -6.41 -2.93
CA LYS A 643 -23.16 -7.17 -2.05
C LYS A 643 -24.38 -7.69 -2.81
N ILE A 644 -24.87 -6.91 -3.78
CA ILE A 644 -25.97 -7.30 -4.67
C ILE A 644 -25.57 -8.47 -5.57
N THR A 645 -24.36 -8.41 -6.15
CA THR A 645 -23.82 -9.51 -6.96
C THR A 645 -23.67 -10.78 -6.12
N ALA A 646 -23.16 -10.66 -4.89
CA ALA A 646 -23.03 -11.79 -3.97
C ALA A 646 -24.39 -12.45 -3.69
N ILE A 647 -25.41 -11.66 -3.32
CA ILE A 647 -26.76 -12.14 -3.05
C ILE A 647 -27.35 -12.83 -4.29
N ASN A 648 -27.25 -12.20 -5.47
CA ASN A 648 -27.78 -12.75 -6.71
C ASN A 648 -27.11 -14.07 -7.10
N THR A 649 -25.79 -14.17 -6.95
CA THR A 649 -25.05 -15.39 -7.25
C THR A 649 -25.39 -16.50 -6.28
N VAL A 650 -25.45 -16.23 -4.97
CA VAL A 650 -25.86 -17.23 -3.97
C VAL A 650 -27.28 -17.69 -4.22
N ASN A 651 -28.22 -16.77 -4.45
CA ASN A 651 -29.60 -17.12 -4.79
C ASN A 651 -29.68 -18.03 -6.03
N SER A 652 -28.92 -17.70 -7.07
CA SER A 652 -28.89 -18.48 -8.29
C SER A 652 -28.30 -19.88 -8.04
N LEU A 653 -27.26 -20.01 -7.21
CA LEU A 653 -26.67 -21.30 -6.83
C LEU A 653 -27.67 -22.17 -6.05
N MET A 654 -28.38 -21.58 -5.07
CA MET A 654 -29.35 -22.30 -4.25
C MET A 654 -30.58 -22.75 -5.06
N THR A 655 -30.93 -22.03 -6.13
CA THR A 655 -32.08 -22.37 -7.01
C THR A 655 -31.83 -23.61 -7.89
N ILE A 656 -30.58 -24.02 -8.10
CA ILE A 656 -30.22 -25.18 -8.96
C ILE A 656 -30.67 -26.52 -8.38
N LYS A 657 -31.07 -26.56 -7.11
CA LYS A 657 -31.56 -27.76 -6.46
C LYS A 657 -32.67 -28.47 -7.27
N PHE A 658 -32.55 -29.80 -7.33
CA PHE A 658 -33.31 -30.66 -8.25
C PHE A 658 -34.77 -30.94 -7.82
N SER A 659 -35.29 -30.37 -6.72
CA SER A 659 -36.69 -30.52 -6.27
C SER A 659 -37.49 -29.21 -6.34
N GLN A 660 -38.71 -29.27 -6.89
CA GLN A 660 -39.61 -28.12 -6.95
C GLN A 660 -40.10 -27.64 -5.57
N ASP A 661 -40.02 -28.50 -4.54
CA ASP A 661 -40.57 -28.23 -3.21
C ASP A 661 -39.57 -27.67 -2.19
N GLU A 662 -38.28 -27.44 -2.55
CA GLU A 662 -37.24 -27.00 -1.59
C GLU A 662 -36.34 -25.89 -2.11
N LYS A 663 -36.91 -24.71 -2.38
CA LYS A 663 -36.20 -23.65 -3.11
C LYS A 663 -35.82 -22.42 -2.29
N PHE A 664 -36.06 -22.39 -0.98
CA PHE A 664 -36.09 -21.11 -0.27
C PHE A 664 -35.29 -21.13 1.04
N SER A 665 -34.03 -20.68 0.99
CA SER A 665 -33.35 -20.17 2.18
C SER A 665 -33.56 -18.67 2.26
N THR A 666 -34.01 -18.15 3.40
CA THR A 666 -34.14 -16.71 3.60
C THR A 666 -32.77 -16.08 3.81
N MET A 667 -32.68 -14.77 3.55
CA MET A 667 -31.42 -14.04 3.65
C MET A 667 -31.65 -12.62 4.13
N ASP A 668 -31.03 -12.29 5.26
CA ASP A 668 -31.01 -10.95 5.84
C ASP A 668 -29.57 -10.47 5.93
N LEU A 669 -29.22 -9.43 5.18
CA LEU A 669 -27.89 -8.82 5.21
C LEU A 669 -28.02 -7.37 5.64
N SER A 670 -27.20 -6.97 6.62
CA SER A 670 -26.95 -5.56 6.90
C SER A 670 -25.47 -5.22 6.69
N SER A 671 -25.21 -4.00 6.22
CA SER A 671 -23.86 -3.49 5.97
C SER A 671 -23.75 -2.08 6.51
N ILE A 672 -22.92 -1.88 7.54
CA ILE A 672 -22.64 -0.57 8.14
C ILE A 672 -21.32 -0.03 7.56
N ASP A 673 -21.32 1.16 6.95
CA ASP A 673 -20.06 1.85 6.64
C ASP A 673 -19.49 2.48 7.91
N LEU A 674 -18.32 2.01 8.34
CA LEU A 674 -17.70 2.40 9.61
C LEU A 674 -17.13 3.84 9.59
N TYR A 675 -17.12 4.54 8.46
CA TYR A 675 -16.64 5.92 8.38
C TYR A 675 -17.76 6.93 8.56
N ASN A 676 -18.90 6.72 7.90
CA ASN A 676 -20.03 7.67 7.92
C ASN A 676 -21.21 7.18 8.77
N GLY A 677 -21.32 5.89 9.09
CA GLY A 677 -22.42 5.31 9.86
C GLY A 677 -23.68 5.03 9.03
N GLU A 678 -23.60 5.05 7.70
CA GLU A 678 -24.70 4.63 6.82
C GLU A 678 -24.85 3.10 6.92
N ILE A 679 -26.09 2.62 7.08
CA ILE A 679 -26.40 1.18 7.11
C ILE A 679 -27.37 0.84 5.98
N ASP A 680 -26.98 -0.16 5.18
CA ASP A 680 -27.82 -0.75 4.14
C ASP A 680 -28.39 -2.08 4.67
N PHE A 681 -29.71 -2.22 4.69
CA PHE A 681 -30.39 -3.51 4.88
C PHE A 681 -30.79 -4.08 3.53
N MET A 682 -30.42 -5.31 3.26
CA MET A 682 -30.72 -6.06 2.05
C MET A 682 -31.47 -7.33 2.45
N LYS A 683 -32.77 -7.35 2.19
CA LYS A 683 -33.66 -8.42 2.64
C LYS A 683 -34.15 -9.27 1.49
N VAL A 684 -34.10 -10.58 1.67
CA VAL A 684 -34.61 -11.55 0.70
C VAL A 684 -35.40 -12.65 1.44
N GLY A 685 -36.72 -12.49 1.50
CA GLY A 685 -37.61 -13.41 2.23
C GLY A 685 -37.42 -13.41 3.76
N ALA A 686 -36.61 -12.52 4.31
CA ALA A 686 -36.31 -12.45 5.74
C ALA A 686 -37.33 -11.60 6.53
N VAL A 687 -37.41 -11.87 7.83
CA VAL A 687 -38.22 -11.10 8.78
C VAL A 687 -37.67 -9.70 9.07
N ALA A 688 -38.40 -8.93 9.87
CA ALA A 688 -38.05 -7.54 10.17
C ALA A 688 -36.78 -7.43 11.04
N SER A 689 -35.94 -6.42 10.75
CA SER A 689 -34.83 -6.01 11.63
C SER A 689 -35.20 -4.75 12.40
N PHE A 690 -34.43 -4.42 13.43
CA PHE A 690 -34.71 -3.29 14.32
C PHE A 690 -33.46 -2.45 14.53
N ILE A 691 -33.65 -1.12 14.60
CA ILE A 691 -32.65 -0.20 15.15
C ILE A 691 -33.23 0.40 16.42
N LYS A 692 -32.53 0.20 17.54
CA LYS A 692 -32.81 0.86 18.81
C LYS A 692 -31.87 2.07 18.95
N SER A 693 -32.44 3.26 18.96
CA SER A 693 -31.77 4.53 19.21
C SER A 693 -32.35 5.17 20.47
N ASN A 694 -31.69 4.93 21.61
CA ASN A 694 -32.24 5.24 22.94
C ASN A 694 -33.62 4.57 23.12
N ASP A 695 -34.68 5.36 23.29
CA ASP A 695 -36.06 4.88 23.48
C ASP A 695 -36.83 4.68 22.15
N ASN A 696 -36.24 5.13 21.03
CA ASN A 696 -36.85 5.01 19.72
C ASN A 696 -36.47 3.68 19.07
N ILE A 697 -37.47 3.01 18.51
CA ILE A 697 -37.27 1.77 17.75
C ILE A 697 -37.76 1.99 16.34
N ASP A 698 -36.85 1.86 15.40
CA ASP A 698 -37.15 1.83 13.98
C ASP A 698 -37.26 0.37 13.52
N VAL A 699 -38.35 0.03 12.82
CA VAL A 699 -38.64 -1.33 12.37
C VAL A 699 -38.43 -1.39 10.86
N ILE A 700 -37.44 -2.17 10.43
CA ILE A 700 -37.09 -2.36 9.03
C ILE A 700 -37.81 -3.60 8.51
N LYS A 701 -38.91 -3.38 7.80
CA LYS A 701 -39.69 -4.45 7.16
C LYS A 701 -39.33 -4.57 5.69
N SER A 702 -39.24 -5.80 5.18
CA SER A 702 -39.16 -6.05 3.74
C SER A 702 -40.50 -5.74 3.06
N LYS A 703 -40.46 -5.18 1.86
CA LYS A 703 -41.63 -5.06 0.97
C LYS A 703 -41.77 -6.25 0.01
N THR A 704 -40.82 -7.18 0.00
CA THR A 704 -40.74 -8.27 -0.99
C THR A 704 -41.09 -9.63 -0.39
N LEU A 705 -41.73 -10.48 -1.21
CA LEU A 705 -42.11 -11.86 -0.86
C LEU A 705 -40.86 -12.78 -0.80
N PRO A 706 -40.96 -13.94 -0.13
CA PRO A 706 -39.91 -14.96 -0.13
C PRO A 706 -39.46 -15.36 -1.54
N ILE A 707 -38.20 -15.77 -1.62
CA ILE A 707 -37.44 -16.07 -2.84
C ILE A 707 -38.17 -17.01 -3.80
N GLY A 708 -37.85 -16.95 -5.09
CA GLY A 708 -38.07 -17.99 -6.12
C GLY A 708 -39.49 -18.21 -6.67
N VAL A 709 -40.31 -17.16 -6.66
CA VAL A 709 -41.49 -17.01 -7.55
C VAL A 709 -41.15 -16.20 -8.82
N LEU A 710 -40.01 -15.48 -8.84
CA LEU A 710 -39.60 -14.58 -9.92
C LEU A 710 -38.14 -14.82 -10.35
N ASP A 711 -37.87 -14.70 -11.65
CA ASP A 711 -36.56 -14.94 -12.30
C ASP A 711 -35.46 -13.92 -11.94
N LYS A 712 -35.80 -12.85 -11.18
CA LYS A 712 -34.85 -11.86 -10.64
C LYS A 712 -35.16 -11.60 -9.17
N VAL A 713 -34.12 -11.60 -8.34
CA VAL A 713 -34.24 -11.21 -6.93
C VAL A 713 -34.46 -9.70 -6.86
N ASP A 714 -35.68 -9.27 -6.54
CA ASP A 714 -35.91 -7.91 -6.07
C ASP A 714 -35.36 -7.80 -4.65
N VAL A 715 -34.07 -7.49 -4.54
CA VAL A 715 -33.42 -7.18 -3.25
C VAL A 715 -33.97 -5.85 -2.77
N ASP A 716 -34.73 -5.84 -1.67
CA ASP A 716 -35.19 -4.60 -1.05
C ASP A 716 -34.01 -3.99 -0.28
N ILE A 717 -33.53 -2.83 -0.77
CA ILE A 717 -32.42 -2.10 -0.16
C ILE A 717 -32.99 -0.92 0.63
N ILE A 718 -32.89 -1.02 1.96
CA ILE A 718 -33.37 0.01 2.88
C ILE A 718 -32.17 0.68 3.52
N LYS A 719 -31.99 1.96 3.24
CA LYS A 719 -30.90 2.78 3.78
C LYS A 719 -31.32 3.51 5.04
N LYS A 720 -30.51 3.46 6.08
CA LYS A 720 -30.68 4.19 7.35
C LYS A 720 -29.33 4.75 7.82
N GLN A 721 -29.38 5.52 8.90
CA GLN A 721 -28.21 6.11 9.53
C GLN A 721 -28.13 5.60 10.96
N VAL A 722 -26.95 5.13 11.37
CA VAL A 722 -26.64 4.79 12.76
C VAL A 722 -25.57 5.73 13.32
N GLY A 723 -25.65 5.96 14.62
CA GLY A 723 -24.75 6.79 15.39
C GLY A 723 -24.19 6.07 16.62
N ASN A 724 -23.55 6.85 17.49
CA ASN A 724 -22.97 6.31 18.72
C ASN A 724 -24.06 5.80 19.68
N GLY A 725 -23.91 4.55 20.12
CA GLY A 725 -24.83 3.92 21.08
C GLY A 725 -26.01 3.20 20.44
N ASP A 726 -26.24 3.37 19.14
CA ASP A 726 -27.33 2.67 18.43
C ASP A 726 -27.07 1.16 18.40
N ILE A 727 -28.17 0.40 18.50
CA ILE A 727 -28.16 -1.06 18.50
C ILE A 727 -28.99 -1.58 17.33
N VAL A 728 -28.37 -2.35 16.46
CA VAL A 728 -29.02 -3.06 15.36
C VAL A 728 -29.32 -4.48 15.81
N VAL A 729 -30.57 -4.91 15.67
CA VAL A 729 -31.03 -6.26 16.01
C VAL A 729 -31.55 -6.94 14.75
N MET A 730 -30.96 -8.07 14.40
CA MET A 730 -31.37 -8.96 13.31
C MET A 730 -31.74 -10.32 13.90
N LEU A 731 -32.68 -11.03 13.28
CA LEU A 731 -33.20 -12.29 13.82
C LEU A 731 -33.80 -13.18 12.72
N SER A 732 -33.90 -14.48 13.00
CA SER A 732 -34.68 -15.45 12.20
C SER A 732 -36.16 -15.45 12.60
N ASP A 733 -37.00 -16.01 11.74
CA ASP A 733 -38.45 -16.07 11.90
C ASP A 733 -38.89 -16.85 13.16
N GLY A 734 -38.17 -17.91 13.54
CA GLY A 734 -38.45 -18.70 14.74
C GLY A 734 -38.45 -17.89 16.04
N VAL A 735 -37.84 -16.69 16.05
CA VAL A 735 -37.90 -15.76 17.20
C VAL A 735 -39.25 -15.04 17.28
N LEU A 736 -39.86 -14.71 16.14
CA LEU A 736 -41.15 -14.00 16.08
C LEU A 736 -42.34 -14.97 16.14
N ASP A 737 -42.21 -16.18 15.58
CA ASP A 737 -43.33 -17.10 15.35
C ASP A 737 -43.63 -18.03 16.53
N TYR A 738 -43.89 -17.44 17.71
CA TYR A 738 -44.21 -18.20 18.93
C TYR A 738 -45.63 -18.80 18.93
N ASN A 739 -46.58 -18.24 18.15
CA ASN A 739 -47.97 -18.69 18.12
C ASN A 739 -48.60 -18.63 16.72
N SER A 740 -49.35 -19.67 16.34
CA SER A 740 -49.89 -19.85 14.98
C SER A 740 -50.93 -18.79 14.55
N ASN A 741 -51.54 -18.08 15.50
CA ASN A 741 -52.49 -16.99 15.23
C ASN A 741 -51.82 -15.60 15.20
N GLU A 742 -50.52 -15.51 15.50
CA GLU A 742 -49.77 -14.24 15.62
C GLU A 742 -48.45 -14.25 14.83
N ALA A 743 -48.34 -15.11 13.80
CA ALA A 743 -47.15 -15.20 12.95
C ALA A 743 -46.76 -13.83 12.37
N GLY A 744 -45.49 -13.47 12.49
CA GLY A 744 -44.94 -12.20 12.00
C GLY A 744 -45.27 -10.95 12.82
N LYS A 745 -45.93 -11.04 13.98
CA LYS A 745 -46.15 -9.85 14.84
C LYS A 745 -44.87 -9.43 15.56
N VAL A 746 -44.45 -8.18 15.31
CA VAL A 746 -43.25 -7.58 15.90
C VAL A 746 -43.49 -6.83 17.22
N ASP A 747 -44.75 -6.66 17.63
CA ASP A 747 -45.15 -5.75 18.72
C ASP A 747 -44.52 -6.12 20.07
N TRP A 748 -44.43 -7.42 20.38
CA TRP A 748 -43.84 -7.89 21.63
C TRP A 748 -42.35 -7.54 21.72
N LEU A 749 -41.63 -7.64 20.60
CA LEU A 749 -40.20 -7.35 20.54
C LEU A 749 -39.95 -5.84 20.60
N VAL A 750 -40.77 -5.05 19.90
CA VAL A 750 -40.74 -3.58 20.03
C VAL A 750 -40.98 -3.16 21.48
N LYS A 751 -41.97 -3.77 22.15
CA LYS A 751 -42.24 -3.48 23.57
C LYS A 751 -41.05 -3.89 24.46
N TYR A 752 -40.52 -5.10 24.26
CA TYR A 752 -39.38 -5.60 25.01
C TYR A 752 -38.14 -4.70 24.86
N LEU A 753 -37.81 -4.30 23.63
CA LEU A 753 -36.67 -3.44 23.33
C LEU A 753 -36.83 -2.01 23.91
N LYS A 754 -38.07 -1.50 24.06
CA LYS A 754 -38.34 -0.21 24.73
C LYS A 754 -38.19 -0.29 26.24
N GLU A 755 -38.61 -1.40 26.83
CA GLU A 755 -38.56 -1.61 28.29
C GLU A 755 -37.17 -2.05 28.77
N CYS A 756 -36.37 -2.64 27.88
CA CYS A 756 -35.04 -3.15 28.20
C CYS A 756 -33.98 -2.03 28.23
N ASN A 757 -33.39 -1.81 29.41
CA ASN A 757 -32.31 -0.85 29.62
C ASN A 757 -30.91 -1.45 29.41
N GLU A 758 -30.81 -2.70 28.99
CA GLU A 758 -29.53 -3.35 28.74
C GLU A 758 -28.90 -2.81 27.46
N ASN A 759 -27.65 -2.36 27.59
CA ASN A 759 -26.86 -1.78 26.50
C ASN A 759 -25.72 -2.70 26.06
N ASN A 760 -25.56 -3.86 26.70
CA ASN A 760 -24.59 -4.87 26.33
C ASN A 760 -25.21 -5.80 25.27
N PRO A 761 -24.60 -5.98 24.08
CA PRO A 761 -25.12 -6.86 23.04
C PRO A 761 -25.40 -8.29 23.52
N GLU A 762 -24.55 -8.83 24.39
CA GLU A 762 -24.70 -10.20 24.90
C GLU A 762 -25.93 -10.37 25.79
N GLU A 763 -26.13 -9.45 26.74
CA GLU A 763 -27.26 -9.46 27.66
C GLU A 763 -28.57 -9.28 26.90
N LEU A 764 -28.63 -8.28 26.01
CA LEU A 764 -29.81 -8.01 25.21
C LEU A 764 -30.18 -9.19 24.32
N CYS A 765 -29.18 -9.82 23.68
CA CYS A 765 -29.40 -11.00 22.84
C CYS A 765 -29.96 -12.18 23.62
N LYS A 766 -29.37 -12.52 24.77
CA LYS A 766 -29.87 -13.59 25.66
C LYS A 766 -31.26 -13.27 26.19
N GLY A 767 -31.52 -12.01 26.54
CA GLY A 767 -32.81 -11.55 26.99
C GLY A 767 -33.92 -11.74 25.93
N ILE A 768 -33.64 -11.39 24.67
CA ILE A 768 -34.57 -11.61 23.54
C ILE A 768 -34.90 -13.10 23.38
N ILE A 769 -33.88 -13.97 23.37
CA ILE A 769 -34.07 -15.42 23.18
C ILE A 769 -34.84 -16.03 24.36
N ASN A 770 -34.50 -15.66 25.59
CA ASN A 770 -35.22 -16.15 26.78
C ASN A 770 -36.68 -15.71 26.75
N ARG A 771 -36.95 -14.46 26.36
CA ARG A 771 -38.31 -13.96 26.25
C ARG A 771 -39.10 -14.67 25.14
N ALA A 772 -38.50 -14.92 23.98
CA ALA A 772 -39.11 -15.70 22.90
C ALA A 772 -39.44 -17.13 23.38
N LYS A 773 -38.53 -17.78 24.11
CA LYS A 773 -38.76 -19.10 24.71
C LYS A 773 -39.89 -19.12 25.73
N GLU A 774 -40.01 -18.07 26.57
CA GLU A 774 -41.13 -17.91 27.51
C GLU A 774 -42.48 -17.80 26.78
N LEU A 775 -42.54 -17.01 25.71
CA LEU A 775 -43.74 -16.88 24.87
C LEU A 775 -44.13 -18.22 24.22
N CYS A 776 -43.15 -19.06 23.90
CA CYS A 776 -43.32 -20.44 23.45
C CYS A 776 -43.68 -21.44 24.56
N LYS A 777 -43.97 -20.99 25.79
CA LYS A 777 -44.24 -21.84 26.97
C LYS A 777 -43.11 -22.84 27.26
N GLY A 778 -41.87 -22.46 26.94
CA GLY A 778 -40.69 -23.30 27.14
C GLY A 778 -40.40 -24.30 26.01
N LYS A 779 -41.30 -24.50 25.05
CA LYS A 779 -41.13 -25.43 23.92
C LYS A 779 -40.90 -24.68 22.62
N VAL A 780 -39.64 -24.62 22.21
CA VAL A 780 -39.20 -23.94 20.99
C VAL A 780 -39.74 -24.70 19.77
N LYS A 781 -40.54 -24.04 18.94
CA LYS A 781 -41.19 -24.67 17.78
C LYS A 781 -40.33 -24.65 16.53
N ASP A 782 -39.42 -23.69 16.45
CA ASP A 782 -38.52 -23.49 15.31
C ASP A 782 -37.16 -22.96 15.75
N ASP A 783 -36.18 -23.03 14.86
CA ASP A 783 -34.83 -22.55 15.14
C ASP A 783 -34.82 -21.03 15.38
N MET A 784 -34.17 -20.60 16.46
CA MET A 784 -34.12 -19.19 16.86
C MET A 784 -32.69 -18.69 16.75
N THR A 785 -32.49 -17.62 16.00
CA THR A 785 -31.21 -16.90 15.89
C THR A 785 -31.44 -15.41 16.06
N VAL A 786 -30.63 -14.78 16.91
CA VAL A 786 -30.64 -13.33 17.12
C VAL A 786 -29.21 -12.83 17.05
N VAL A 787 -28.96 -11.79 16.27
CA VAL A 787 -27.70 -11.06 16.23
C VAL A 787 -27.94 -9.61 16.67
N VAL A 788 -27.22 -9.19 17.71
CA VAL A 788 -27.26 -7.83 18.25
C VAL A 788 -25.93 -7.16 17.98
N SER A 789 -25.95 -6.03 17.27
CA SER A 789 -24.77 -5.27 16.86
C SER A 789 -24.86 -3.85 17.41
N LYS A 790 -23.95 -3.47 18.31
CA LYS A 790 -23.91 -2.12 18.90
C LYS A 790 -22.80 -1.28 18.29
N VAL A 791 -23.14 -0.05 17.94
CA VAL A 791 -22.26 0.91 17.27
C VAL A 791 -21.64 1.88 18.30
N TYR A 792 -20.33 2.10 18.22
CA TYR A 792 -19.55 2.99 19.07
C TYR A 792 -18.77 3.99 18.21
N SER A 793 -18.79 5.28 18.55
CA SER A 793 -17.93 6.29 17.92
C SER A 793 -16.61 6.42 18.67
N LEU A 794 -15.49 6.46 17.95
CA LEU A 794 -14.14 6.59 18.52
C LEU A 794 -13.74 8.05 18.78
N TYR A 795 -14.26 8.99 18.00
CA TYR A 795 -13.98 10.42 18.10
C TYR A 795 -15.14 11.28 17.61
#